data_AF-A0A914BIY3-F1
#
_entry.id   AF-A0A914BIY3-F1
#
_cell.length_a   1.000
_cell.length_b   1.000
_cell.length_c   1.000
_cell.angle_alpha   90.00
_cell.angle_beta   90.00
_cell.angle_gamma   90.00
#
_symmetry.space_group_name_H-M   'P 1'
#
loop_
_entity.id
_entity.type
_entity.pdbx_description
1 polymer ?
#
loop_
_entity_poly.entity_id
_entity_poly.type
_entity_poly.pdbx_seq_one_letter_code
_entity_poly.pdbx_strand_id
1 'polypeptide(L)'
;MATRSTFDEKSSLTTLLQRLQGLAARMKIVQFPLHDKDISIVGYIAKDIQQLNEECIRVHLKLETETINSSILRHQLQFFPDSIHSEIASAIESARQSNADELNMLQKKLQTLNQDIGLLDEKQRKLTKQNAILHPERDMVRTQHEEVISQLNQRMADKASKQITLNETRDELRDTNQKIVDLETGIMILKEDMIQERADARREKKHLKQCVHDTTKKTKRQKEANMAKRKELDVLKEEVVISENELSDIRKIIRRHEANKVRYENQQYSFQAQLDRELKENADLKERGSELGKHLLQMEKQHLLRKSYLEQNLTELEIQMEQTNHEFVQLEGTWHHLKEEIEEASQNQEISGCKVQDLNTVLQTKKEDLTLKANETARMKHENDEMELRMKQLEENHQVTVQLLGKQISDFRDILTREQKERFDLQEKRDKLTREMDDFKLAFGKFMSEMNMRINKAKQEQGDLSSEGIKLQKDLHTDHAMTIQLHKDMEQLQKEFDNVRNNLDDAIRNLQTKHKDLERVLLDKQKQIKDISPSYDELEMLFEEKTKDYEDKKKSVVYLKNQKNSLEDATARGKREIVKLSNPSPIGMKSTTLMPQVVLRQELKHRRTRALSKMKEQANEHEQIEEKNFQTGKKLTTVLQENGKLTKGIKRLEAECISLVQQNNINSTLQGSLNDELILQRDKLVMGWRKERSMQKESSGRDHILLDDITDLKKRTDKREQKIADITEKLHNELVVLGQFLTDVAQRRPQNTSHGSKSFTDPRPPTVLKNYLESCRTLSLHSPHSTFQENAGD
;
A
#
# COMPACT_ATOMS: atom_id res chain seq x y z
N MET A 1 29.03 74.63 126.00
CA MET A 1 28.36 75.35 127.11
C MET A 1 28.58 74.56 128.39
N ALA A 2 28.77 75.26 129.52
CA ALA A 2 29.10 74.80 130.88
C ALA A 2 30.59 74.54 131.17
N THR A 3 31.23 75.63 131.60
CA THR A 3 32.44 75.73 132.42
C THR A 3 32.20 75.22 133.85
N ARG A 4 33.18 74.55 134.48
CA ARG A 4 33.48 74.68 135.94
C ARG A 4 34.68 73.83 136.41
N SER A 5 35.67 74.54 136.94
CA SER A 5 36.28 74.33 138.27
C SER A 5 36.93 72.98 138.62
N THR A 6 38.22 72.80 138.32
CA THR A 6 39.12 71.86 139.05
C THR A 6 40.56 72.39 139.21
N PHE A 7 40.78 73.71 139.20
CA PHE A 7 42.14 74.29 139.31
C PHE A 7 42.61 74.56 140.76
N ASP A 8 41.79 74.26 141.79
CA ASP A 8 42.08 74.66 143.19
C ASP A 8 42.62 73.53 144.09
N GLU A 9 42.65 72.26 143.63
CA GLU A 9 43.10 71.14 144.47
C GLU A 9 44.60 70.84 144.37
N LYS A 10 45.28 71.23 143.27
CA LYS A 10 46.72 70.99 143.10
C LYS A 10 47.60 71.86 144.01
N SER A 11 47.13 73.03 144.43
CA SER A 11 47.85 73.95 145.34
C SER A 11 47.79 73.50 146.80
N SER A 12 46.65 72.97 147.24
CA SER A 12 46.46 72.54 148.63
C SER A 12 47.31 71.32 149.01
N LEU A 13 47.46 70.35 148.10
CA LEU A 13 48.18 69.10 148.36
C LEU A 13 49.71 69.26 148.40
N THR A 14 50.28 70.12 147.55
CA THR A 14 51.72 70.45 147.57
C THR A 14 52.09 71.22 148.84
N THR A 15 51.20 72.08 149.31
CA THR A 15 51.38 72.83 150.56
C THR A 15 51.32 71.90 151.79
N LEU A 16 50.51 70.85 151.74
CA LEU A 16 50.38 69.84 152.80
C LEU A 16 51.62 68.92 152.88
N LEU A 17 52.18 68.52 151.73
CA LEU A 17 53.43 67.75 151.62
C LEU A 17 54.64 68.55 152.13
N GLN A 18 54.74 69.85 151.80
CA GLN A 18 55.78 70.74 152.35
C GLN A 18 55.63 70.95 153.86
N ARG A 19 54.40 71.02 154.39
CA ARG A 19 54.16 71.10 155.84
C ARG A 19 54.51 69.81 156.57
N LEU A 20 54.22 68.64 156.02
CA LEU A 20 54.58 67.34 156.61
C LEU A 20 56.09 67.09 156.59
N GLN A 21 56.79 67.44 155.51
CA GLN A 21 58.25 67.40 155.44
C GLN A 21 58.90 68.45 156.36
N GLY A 22 58.31 69.64 156.48
CA GLY A 22 58.72 70.68 157.43
C GLY A 22 58.50 70.29 158.90
N LEU A 23 57.47 69.51 159.20
CA LEU A 23 57.21 68.95 160.54
C LEU A 23 58.26 67.88 160.89
N ALA A 24 58.58 66.98 159.95
CA ALA A 24 59.63 65.98 160.11
C ALA A 24 61.03 66.62 160.31
N ALA A 25 61.30 67.75 159.67
CA ALA A 25 62.54 68.52 159.87
C ALA A 25 62.58 69.25 161.23
N ARG A 26 61.44 69.76 161.71
CA ARG A 26 61.35 70.45 163.02
C ARG A 26 61.42 69.50 164.22
N MET A 27 60.96 68.25 164.07
CA MET A 27 61.05 67.22 165.12
C MET A 27 62.50 66.76 165.40
N LYS A 28 63.49 67.15 164.57
CA LYS A 28 64.92 66.87 164.81
C LYS A 28 65.65 67.91 165.66
N ILE A 29 65.07 69.10 165.91
CA ILE A 29 65.86 70.29 166.32
C ILE A 29 65.53 70.83 167.72
N VAL A 30 64.48 70.37 168.42
CA VAL A 30 64.16 70.88 169.79
C VAL A 30 63.80 69.74 170.76
N GLN A 31 64.44 69.77 171.94
CA GLN A 31 64.32 68.79 173.03
C GLN A 31 62.85 68.54 173.45
N PHE A 32 62.27 67.46 172.94
CA PHE A 32 61.09 66.80 173.52
C PHE A 32 61.31 65.28 173.45
N PRO A 33 60.91 64.50 174.48
CA PRO A 33 61.14 63.07 174.52
C PRO A 33 60.03 62.37 173.72
N LEU A 34 60.25 62.18 172.41
CA LEU A 34 59.37 61.36 171.57
C LEU A 34 60.20 60.27 170.88
N HIS A 35 59.67 59.04 170.87
CA HIS A 35 60.35 57.83 170.38
C HIS A 35 60.41 57.80 168.84
N ASP A 36 61.50 57.25 168.28
CA ASP A 36 61.79 57.13 166.83
C ASP A 36 60.69 56.45 165.97
N LYS A 37 59.70 55.79 166.57
CA LYS A 37 58.56 55.20 165.86
C LYS A 37 57.64 56.26 165.24
N ASP A 38 57.53 57.43 165.84
CA ASP A 38 56.58 58.46 165.39
C ASP A 38 57.06 59.19 164.12
N ILE A 39 58.38 59.32 163.94
CA ILE A 39 59.00 59.93 162.74
C ILE A 39 58.82 59.02 161.51
N SER A 40 58.85 57.69 161.71
CA SER A 40 58.68 56.73 160.62
C SER A 40 57.24 56.69 160.09
N ILE A 41 56.23 56.87 160.96
CA ILE A 41 54.81 56.89 160.57
C ILE A 41 54.49 58.08 159.66
N VAL A 42 55.04 59.26 159.96
CA VAL A 42 54.87 60.46 159.13
C VAL A 42 55.51 60.29 157.74
N GLY A 43 56.62 59.56 157.65
CA GLY A 43 57.27 59.22 156.38
C GLY A 43 56.44 58.28 155.50
N TYR A 44 55.78 57.27 156.10
CA TYR A 44 54.88 56.37 155.36
C TYR A 44 53.62 57.11 154.84
N ILE A 45 53.01 57.96 155.67
CA ILE A 45 51.82 58.75 155.27
C ILE A 45 52.15 59.68 154.10
N ALA A 46 53.33 60.32 154.09
CA ALA A 46 53.74 61.17 152.98
C ALA A 46 53.93 60.38 151.67
N LYS A 47 54.41 59.14 151.74
CA LYS A 47 54.63 58.27 150.58
C LYS A 47 53.32 57.74 150.01
N ASP A 48 52.35 57.38 150.86
CA ASP A 48 51.03 56.90 150.44
C ASP A 48 50.20 58.02 149.79
N ILE A 49 50.30 59.26 150.29
CA ILE A 49 49.69 60.44 149.64
C ILE A 49 50.29 60.69 148.25
N GLN A 50 51.60 60.46 148.08
CA GLN A 50 52.27 60.63 146.80
C GLN A 50 51.82 59.57 145.78
N GLN A 51 51.67 58.31 146.19
CA GLN A 51 51.13 57.24 145.33
C GLN A 51 49.66 57.48 144.94
N LEU A 52 48.83 57.96 145.87
CA LEU A 52 47.42 58.27 145.59
C LEU A 52 47.29 59.40 144.54
N ASN A 53 48.17 60.40 144.59
CA ASN A 53 48.19 61.49 143.61
C ASN A 53 48.60 61.02 142.20
N GLU A 54 49.56 60.09 142.09
CA GLU A 54 49.96 59.52 140.80
C GLU A 54 48.85 58.68 140.14
N GLU A 55 48.10 57.89 140.90
CA GLU A 55 46.93 57.15 140.39
C GLU A 55 45.79 58.10 139.96
N CYS A 56 45.58 59.19 140.69
CA CYS A 56 44.56 60.19 140.35
C CYS A 56 44.82 60.86 138.98
N ILE A 57 46.08 61.23 138.71
CA ILE A 57 46.50 61.79 137.41
C ILE A 57 46.29 60.78 136.27
N ARG A 58 46.61 59.50 136.50
CA ARG A 58 46.46 58.44 135.49
C ARG A 58 45.01 58.18 135.12
N VAL A 59 44.10 58.19 136.09
CA VAL A 59 42.66 58.06 135.87
C VAL A 59 42.12 59.26 135.09
N HIS A 60 42.59 60.47 135.39
CA HIS A 60 42.11 61.67 134.70
C HIS A 60 42.47 61.69 133.21
N LEU A 61 43.72 61.30 132.87
CA LEU A 61 44.16 61.17 131.48
C LEU A 61 43.33 60.14 130.68
N LYS A 62 42.98 59.00 131.29
CA LYS A 62 42.11 58.00 130.65
C LYS A 62 40.68 58.54 130.41
N LEU A 63 40.13 59.26 131.37
CA LEU A 63 38.81 59.89 131.23
C LEU A 63 38.79 60.95 130.12
N GLU A 64 39.86 61.71 129.96
CA GLU A 64 39.97 62.72 128.90
C GLU A 64 40.02 62.07 127.51
N THR A 65 40.80 61.00 127.33
CA THR A 65 40.82 60.24 126.07
C THR A 65 39.47 59.62 125.71
N GLU A 66 38.76 59.06 126.69
CA GLU A 66 37.41 58.51 126.45
C GLU A 66 36.38 59.60 126.15
N THR A 67 36.53 60.78 126.72
CA THR A 67 35.65 61.93 126.45
C THR A 67 35.86 62.47 125.03
N ILE A 68 37.12 62.54 124.56
CA ILE A 68 37.44 62.93 123.18
C ILE A 68 36.89 61.89 122.19
N ASN A 69 37.11 60.59 122.43
CA ASN A 69 36.59 59.53 121.58
C ASN A 69 35.05 59.52 121.53
N SER A 70 34.39 59.74 122.67
CA SER A 70 32.93 59.91 122.74
C SER A 70 32.42 61.14 121.99
N SER A 71 33.23 62.21 121.89
CA SER A 71 32.89 63.41 121.13
C SER A 71 32.97 63.17 119.62
N ILE A 72 34.03 62.48 119.15
CA ILE A 72 34.19 62.08 117.75
C ILE A 72 33.05 61.16 117.33
N LEU A 73 32.68 60.20 118.17
CA LEU A 73 31.60 59.26 117.89
C LEU A 73 30.23 59.97 117.79
N ARG A 74 29.97 60.98 118.63
CA ARG A 74 28.75 61.81 118.53
C ARG A 74 28.70 62.63 117.25
N HIS A 75 29.83 63.21 116.84
CA HIS A 75 29.90 63.95 115.57
C HIS A 75 29.64 63.01 114.39
N GLN A 76 30.27 61.83 114.38
CA GLN A 76 30.03 60.82 113.34
C GLN A 76 28.57 60.35 113.30
N LEU A 77 27.96 60.08 114.46
CA LEU A 77 26.53 59.71 114.56
C LEU A 77 25.58 60.82 114.11
N GLN A 78 25.97 62.09 114.24
CA GLN A 78 25.13 63.22 113.86
C GLN A 78 25.16 63.51 112.35
N PHE A 79 26.29 63.31 111.67
CA PHE A 79 26.46 63.74 110.27
C PHE A 79 26.46 62.59 109.22
N PHE A 80 26.71 61.34 109.62
CA PHE A 80 26.65 60.22 108.67
C PHE A 80 25.27 59.98 108.03
N PRO A 81 24.13 60.13 108.73
CA PRO A 81 22.82 59.96 108.12
C PRO A 81 22.57 60.92 106.94
N ASP A 82 22.99 62.18 107.06
CA ASP A 82 22.82 63.19 106.00
C ASP A 82 23.72 62.91 104.80
N SER A 83 24.98 62.50 105.04
CA SER A 83 25.92 62.12 103.98
C SER A 83 25.42 60.90 103.20
N ILE A 84 24.93 59.86 103.89
CA ILE A 84 24.39 58.65 103.27
C ILE A 84 23.11 58.97 102.50
N HIS A 85 22.23 59.81 103.04
CA HIS A 85 21.02 60.24 102.30
C HIS A 85 21.36 61.02 101.02
N SER A 86 22.36 61.91 101.06
CA SER A 86 22.83 62.62 99.87
C SER A 86 23.41 61.68 98.81
N GLU A 87 24.17 60.66 99.23
CA GLU A 87 24.74 59.67 98.31
C GLU A 87 23.67 58.79 97.68
N ILE A 88 22.70 58.32 98.48
CA ILE A 88 21.53 57.57 98.00
C ILE A 88 20.70 58.41 97.02
N ALA A 89 20.47 59.69 97.32
CA ALA A 89 19.74 60.58 96.42
C ALA A 89 20.46 60.77 95.07
N SER A 90 21.79 60.92 95.09
CA SER A 90 22.63 61.01 93.88
C SER A 90 22.61 59.72 93.05
N ALA A 91 22.67 58.56 93.71
CA ALA A 91 22.58 57.26 93.05
C ALA A 91 21.19 57.02 92.43
N ILE A 92 20.12 57.41 93.13
CA ILE A 92 18.74 57.34 92.60
C ILE A 92 18.58 58.26 91.38
N GLU A 93 19.13 59.47 91.42
CA GLU A 93 19.06 60.41 90.29
C GLU A 93 19.84 59.89 89.08
N SER A 94 21.03 59.32 89.30
CA SER A 94 21.82 58.68 88.24
C SER A 94 21.09 57.48 87.63
N ALA A 95 20.41 56.65 88.44
CA ALA A 95 19.61 55.53 87.95
C ALA A 95 18.36 56.00 87.19
N ARG A 96 17.70 57.07 87.64
CA ARG A 96 16.58 57.71 86.92
C ARG A 96 17.03 58.27 85.58
N GLN A 97 18.17 58.94 85.54
CA GLN A 97 18.73 59.49 84.32
C GLN A 97 19.12 58.37 83.34
N SER A 98 19.76 57.30 83.83
CA SER A 98 20.08 56.12 82.99
C SER A 98 18.82 55.46 82.43
N ASN A 99 17.77 55.31 83.23
CA ASN A 99 16.49 54.77 82.76
C ASN A 99 15.81 55.71 81.75
N ALA A 100 15.89 57.03 81.95
CA ALA A 100 15.36 58.01 81.01
C ALA A 100 16.11 57.96 79.66
N ASP A 101 17.43 57.79 79.69
CA ASP A 101 18.26 57.66 78.50
C ASP A 101 17.98 56.35 77.75
N GLU A 102 17.81 55.23 78.45
CA GLU A 102 17.38 53.95 77.85
C GLU A 102 15.98 54.04 77.22
N LEU A 103 15.02 54.66 77.93
CA LEU A 103 13.67 54.90 77.40
C LEU A 103 13.71 55.77 76.14
N ASN A 104 14.51 56.83 76.14
CA ASN A 104 14.72 57.68 74.96
C ASN A 104 15.36 56.91 73.79
N MET A 105 16.32 56.03 74.07
CA MET A 105 16.94 55.15 73.07
C MET A 105 15.92 54.17 72.46
N LEU A 106 15.11 53.53 73.30
CA LEU A 106 14.05 52.64 72.86
C LEU A 106 13.00 53.38 72.04
N GLN A 107 12.61 54.58 72.48
CA GLN A 107 11.65 55.41 71.76
C GLN A 107 12.18 55.84 70.39
N LYS A 108 13.46 56.23 70.28
CA LYS A 108 14.12 56.51 68.99
C LYS A 108 14.14 55.28 68.08
N LYS A 109 14.55 54.11 68.60
CA LYS A 109 14.54 52.86 67.84
C LYS A 109 13.15 52.50 67.32
N LEU A 110 12.13 52.67 68.17
CA LEU A 110 10.73 52.41 67.81
C LEU A 110 10.22 53.39 66.75
N GLN A 111 10.68 54.65 66.80
CA GLN A 111 10.39 55.65 65.78
C GLN A 111 11.06 55.33 64.43
N THR A 112 12.33 54.90 64.44
CA THR A 112 13.04 54.43 63.24
C THR A 112 12.35 53.21 62.65
N LEU A 113 12.00 52.23 63.48
CA LEU A 113 11.32 51.01 63.03
C LEU A 113 9.94 51.32 62.42
N ASN A 114 9.19 52.29 62.98
CA ASN A 114 7.95 52.75 62.38
C ASN A 114 8.15 53.48 61.04
N GLN A 115 9.24 54.24 60.88
CA GLN A 115 9.60 54.84 59.59
C GLN A 115 9.93 53.76 58.56
N ASP A 116 10.70 52.74 58.94
CA ASP A 116 11.05 51.61 58.07
C ASP A 116 9.82 50.81 57.66
N ILE A 117 8.89 50.55 58.59
CA ILE A 117 7.59 49.93 58.30
C ILE A 117 6.85 50.77 57.25
N GLY A 118 6.78 52.09 57.43
CA GLY A 118 6.13 53.00 56.48
C GLY A 118 6.75 52.94 55.08
N LEU A 119 8.08 52.93 54.98
CA LEU A 119 8.80 52.82 53.71
C LEU A 119 8.57 51.47 53.03
N LEU A 120 8.58 50.38 53.81
CA LEU A 120 8.29 49.03 53.30
C LEU A 120 6.86 48.91 52.80
N ASP A 121 5.89 49.49 53.52
CA ASP A 121 4.48 49.53 53.11
C ASP A 121 4.31 50.30 51.79
N GLU A 122 5.00 51.43 51.65
CA GLU A 122 4.97 52.22 50.42
C GLU A 122 5.62 51.46 49.24
N LYS A 123 6.74 50.77 49.49
CA LYS A 123 7.40 49.91 48.49
C LYS A 123 6.50 48.75 48.08
N GLN A 124 5.82 48.12 49.03
CA GLN A 124 4.86 47.04 48.76
C GLN A 124 3.72 47.56 47.89
N ARG A 125 3.12 48.71 48.22
CA ARG A 125 2.07 49.33 47.38
C ARG A 125 2.55 49.63 45.96
N LYS A 126 3.78 50.14 45.80
CA LYS A 126 4.37 50.40 44.47
C LYS A 126 4.52 49.10 43.67
N LEU A 127 5.05 48.04 44.28
CA LEU A 127 5.18 46.73 43.64
C LEU A 127 3.83 46.11 43.28
N THR A 128 2.83 46.19 44.16
CA THR A 128 1.47 45.70 43.88
C THR A 128 0.84 46.45 42.71
N LYS A 129 1.00 47.78 42.64
CA LYS A 129 0.55 48.58 41.49
C LYS A 129 1.25 48.18 40.19
N GLN A 130 2.57 48.00 40.23
CA GLN A 130 3.32 47.55 39.05
C GLN A 130 2.90 46.16 38.59
N ASN A 131 2.76 45.20 39.51
CA ASN A 131 2.25 43.86 39.17
C ASN A 131 0.84 43.90 38.58
N ALA A 132 -0.06 44.75 39.11
CA ALA A 132 -1.40 44.90 38.59
C ALA A 132 -1.44 45.43 37.14
N ILE A 133 -0.41 46.16 36.69
CA ILE A 133 -0.26 46.65 35.31
C ILE A 133 0.42 45.60 34.43
N LEU A 134 1.49 44.96 34.93
CA LEU A 134 2.29 44.00 34.16
C LEU A 134 1.55 42.68 33.88
N HIS A 135 0.66 42.24 34.77
CA HIS A 135 -0.11 41.00 34.56
C HIS A 135 -1.02 41.07 33.31
N PRO A 136 -1.88 42.09 33.15
CA PRO A 136 -2.66 42.29 31.93
C PRO A 136 -1.81 42.39 30.67
N GLU A 137 -0.69 43.14 30.71
CA GLU A 137 0.21 43.26 29.55
C GLU A 137 0.81 41.91 29.16
N ARG A 138 1.28 41.12 30.13
CA ARG A 138 1.79 39.78 29.89
C ARG A 138 0.73 38.88 29.27
N ASP A 139 -0.49 38.91 29.81
CA ASP A 139 -1.58 38.06 29.34
C ASP A 139 -2.06 38.47 27.93
N MET A 140 -2.06 39.78 27.63
CA MET A 140 -2.29 40.31 26.29
C MET A 140 -1.21 39.86 25.30
N VAL A 141 0.08 40.00 25.66
CA VAL A 141 1.19 39.55 24.79
C VAL A 141 1.13 38.04 24.59
N ARG A 142 0.77 37.28 25.63
CA ARG A 142 0.60 35.83 25.53
C ARG A 142 -0.53 35.44 24.57
N THR A 143 -1.69 36.08 24.69
CA THR A 143 -2.83 35.81 23.79
C THR A 143 -2.51 36.19 22.35
N GLN A 144 -1.86 37.34 22.12
CA GLN A 144 -1.37 37.72 20.79
C GLN A 144 -0.38 36.69 20.24
N HIS A 145 0.53 36.18 21.07
CA HIS A 145 1.49 35.17 20.64
C HIS A 145 0.82 33.83 20.30
N GLU A 146 -0.12 33.37 21.14
CA GLU A 146 -0.92 32.17 20.89
C GLU A 146 -1.76 32.30 19.61
N GLU A 147 -2.30 33.49 19.34
CA GLU A 147 -3.01 33.78 18.09
C GLU A 147 -2.09 33.70 16.86
N VAL A 148 -0.90 34.31 16.94
CA VAL A 148 0.10 34.23 15.85
C VAL A 148 0.55 32.79 15.61
N ILE A 149 0.77 32.00 16.66
CA ILE A 149 1.09 30.57 16.54
C ILE A 149 -0.06 29.82 15.86
N SER A 150 -1.30 30.09 16.27
CA SER A 150 -2.48 29.46 15.68
C SER A 150 -2.61 29.78 14.18
N GLN A 151 -2.45 31.05 13.81
CA GLN A 151 -2.43 31.47 12.40
C GLN A 151 -1.30 30.81 11.60
N LEU A 152 -0.11 30.67 12.20
CA LEU A 152 1.02 29.99 11.56
C LEU A 152 0.72 28.50 11.35
N ASN A 153 0.19 27.82 12.36
CA ASN A 153 -0.20 26.41 12.28
C ASN A 153 -1.28 26.19 11.21
N GLN A 154 -2.30 27.08 11.15
CA GLN A 154 -3.31 27.04 10.11
C GLN A 154 -2.69 27.20 8.72
N ARG A 155 -1.77 28.17 8.53
CA ARG A 155 -1.07 28.34 7.24
C ARG A 155 -0.20 27.16 6.87
N MET A 156 0.44 26.51 7.84
CA MET A 156 1.21 25.28 7.59
C MET A 156 0.30 24.12 7.18
N ALA A 157 -0.85 23.96 7.85
CA ALA A 157 -1.85 22.97 7.48
C ALA A 157 -2.40 23.23 6.07
N ASP A 158 -2.81 24.46 5.77
CA ASP A 158 -3.28 24.85 4.43
C ASP A 158 -2.22 24.60 3.36
N LYS A 159 -0.94 24.89 3.66
CA LYS A 159 0.18 24.61 2.75
C LYS A 159 0.35 23.12 2.51
N ALA A 160 0.26 22.30 3.55
CA ALA A 160 0.32 20.85 3.45
C ALA A 160 -0.86 20.30 2.61
N SER A 161 -2.09 20.73 2.89
CA SER A 161 -3.27 20.36 2.11
C SER A 161 -3.14 20.78 0.64
N LYS A 162 -2.68 22.00 0.36
CA LYS A 162 -2.42 22.45 -1.02
C LYS A 162 -1.34 21.58 -1.69
N GLN A 163 -0.29 21.22 -0.98
CA GLN A 163 0.77 20.35 -1.51
C GLN A 163 0.24 18.94 -1.82
N ILE A 164 -0.63 18.40 -0.97
CA ILE A 164 -1.31 17.11 -1.22
C ILE A 164 -2.14 17.22 -2.49
N THR A 165 -3.03 18.21 -2.61
CA THR A 165 -3.87 18.39 -3.82
C THR A 165 -3.04 18.63 -5.08
N LEU A 166 -1.90 19.31 -4.98
CA LEU A 166 -0.97 19.51 -6.09
C LEU A 166 -0.32 18.20 -6.52
N ASN A 167 0.06 17.34 -5.58
CA ASN A 167 0.63 16.04 -5.89
C ASN A 167 -0.43 15.10 -6.48
N GLU A 168 -1.64 15.07 -5.92
CA GLU A 168 -2.78 14.31 -6.44
C GLU A 168 -3.10 14.71 -7.89
N THR A 169 -3.25 16.01 -8.16
CA THR A 169 -3.50 16.51 -9.53
C THR A 169 -2.34 16.23 -10.48
N ARG A 170 -1.09 16.20 -9.99
CA ARG A 170 0.07 15.81 -10.81
C ARG A 170 0.05 14.32 -11.15
N ASP A 171 -0.38 13.47 -10.22
CA ASP A 171 -0.49 12.03 -10.44
C ASP A 171 -1.68 11.72 -11.36
N GLU A 172 -2.82 12.39 -11.21
CA GLU A 172 -3.94 12.33 -12.15
C GLU A 172 -3.52 12.78 -13.57
N LEU A 173 -2.69 13.83 -13.67
CA LEU A 173 -2.15 14.28 -14.96
C LEU A 173 -1.20 13.23 -15.58
N ARG A 174 -0.43 12.50 -14.77
CA ARG A 174 0.41 11.40 -15.25
C ARG A 174 -0.44 10.22 -15.72
N ASP A 175 -1.48 9.86 -14.98
CA ASP A 175 -2.39 8.78 -15.35
C ASP A 175 -3.17 9.09 -16.62
N THR A 176 -3.65 10.33 -16.77
CA THR A 176 -4.32 10.78 -18.00
C THR A 176 -3.35 10.80 -19.19
N ASN A 177 -2.11 11.24 -19.01
CA ASN A 177 -1.08 11.15 -20.06
C ASN A 177 -0.75 9.69 -20.42
N GLN A 178 -0.66 8.79 -19.46
CA GLN A 178 -0.45 7.37 -19.75
C GLN A 178 -1.63 6.77 -20.54
N LYS A 179 -2.87 7.09 -20.14
CA LYS A 179 -4.07 6.70 -20.91
C LYS A 179 -4.06 7.25 -22.33
N ILE A 180 -3.57 8.48 -22.53
CA ILE A 180 -3.42 9.06 -23.87
C ILE A 180 -2.42 8.24 -24.69
N VAL A 181 -1.24 7.91 -24.12
CA VAL A 181 -0.22 7.08 -24.80
C VAL A 181 -0.75 5.69 -25.13
N ASP A 182 -1.50 5.06 -24.21
CA ASP A 182 -2.11 3.75 -24.44
C ASP A 182 -3.16 3.81 -25.56
N LEU A 183 -3.98 4.87 -25.59
CA LEU A 183 -4.95 5.12 -26.66
C LEU A 183 -4.26 5.39 -28.00
N GLU A 184 -3.18 6.17 -28.04
CA GLU A 184 -2.38 6.40 -29.24
C GLU A 184 -1.79 5.10 -29.79
N THR A 185 -1.29 4.25 -28.88
CA THR A 185 -0.79 2.91 -29.22
C THR A 185 -1.92 2.03 -29.77
N GLY A 186 -3.11 2.05 -29.13
CA GLY A 186 -4.29 1.35 -29.60
C GLY A 186 -4.76 1.83 -30.98
N ILE A 187 -4.74 3.14 -31.23
CA ILE A 187 -5.03 3.73 -32.55
C ILE A 187 -4.02 3.27 -33.60
N MET A 188 -2.74 3.17 -33.24
CA MET A 188 -1.70 2.66 -34.14
C MET A 188 -1.93 1.20 -34.50
N ILE A 189 -2.25 0.35 -33.52
CA ILE A 189 -2.59 -1.07 -33.72
C ILE A 189 -3.82 -1.20 -34.62
N LEU A 190 -4.91 -0.48 -34.33
CA LEU A 190 -6.12 -0.49 -35.16
C LEU A 190 -5.87 -0.05 -36.60
N LYS A 191 -4.99 0.95 -36.81
CA LYS A 191 -4.60 1.37 -38.16
C LYS A 191 -3.85 0.26 -38.90
N GLU A 192 -2.97 -0.46 -38.22
CA GLU A 192 -2.24 -1.60 -38.80
C GLU A 192 -3.21 -2.75 -39.12
N ASP A 193 -4.13 -3.08 -38.20
CA ASP A 193 -5.16 -4.09 -38.42
C ASP A 193 -6.05 -3.74 -39.62
N MET A 194 -6.47 -2.48 -39.76
CA MET A 194 -7.23 -2.01 -40.92
C MET A 194 -6.43 -2.12 -42.23
N ILE A 195 -5.11 -1.89 -42.18
CA ILE A 195 -4.24 -2.05 -43.36
C ILE A 195 -4.16 -3.54 -43.74
N GLN A 196 -3.99 -4.41 -42.75
CA GLN A 196 -3.90 -5.85 -42.95
C GLN A 196 -5.24 -6.43 -43.45
N GLU A 197 -6.36 -6.06 -42.86
CA GLU A 197 -7.69 -6.46 -43.29
C GLU A 197 -7.98 -5.99 -44.73
N ARG A 198 -7.60 -4.75 -45.08
CA ARG A 198 -7.67 -4.27 -46.47
C ARG A 198 -6.77 -5.08 -47.40
N ALA A 199 -5.60 -5.52 -46.96
CA ALA A 199 -4.70 -6.36 -47.75
C ALA A 199 -5.31 -7.75 -47.97
N ASP A 200 -5.88 -8.36 -46.93
CA ASP A 200 -6.54 -9.66 -46.97
C ASP A 200 -7.77 -9.61 -47.88
N ALA A 201 -8.63 -8.61 -47.73
CA ALA A 201 -9.78 -8.38 -48.61
C ALA A 201 -9.36 -8.18 -50.09
N ARG A 202 -8.21 -7.53 -50.35
CA ARG A 202 -7.66 -7.41 -51.71
C ARG A 202 -7.17 -8.75 -52.25
N ARG A 203 -6.52 -9.58 -51.42
CA ARG A 203 -6.09 -10.94 -51.81
C ARG A 203 -7.29 -11.82 -52.12
N GLU A 204 -8.31 -11.79 -51.27
CA GLU A 204 -9.55 -12.55 -51.46
C GLU A 204 -10.30 -12.08 -52.72
N LYS A 205 -10.43 -10.77 -52.92
CA LYS A 205 -10.99 -10.22 -54.16
C LYS A 205 -10.23 -10.68 -55.41
N LYS A 206 -8.90 -10.79 -55.35
CA LYS A 206 -8.08 -11.30 -56.46
C LYS A 206 -8.36 -12.79 -56.69
N HIS A 207 -8.45 -13.58 -55.62
CA HIS A 207 -8.77 -15.00 -55.67
C HIS A 207 -10.16 -15.24 -56.28
N LEU A 208 -11.19 -14.56 -55.78
CA LEU A 208 -12.56 -14.64 -56.31
C LEU A 208 -12.65 -14.22 -57.78
N LYS A 209 -11.93 -13.16 -58.19
CA LYS A 209 -11.84 -12.78 -59.61
C LYS A 209 -11.24 -13.89 -60.48
N GLN A 210 -10.23 -14.60 -59.98
CA GLN A 210 -9.65 -15.76 -60.66
C GLN A 210 -10.68 -16.88 -60.79
N CYS A 211 -11.37 -17.23 -59.71
CA CYS A 211 -12.42 -18.25 -59.70
C CYS A 211 -13.56 -17.91 -60.66
N VAL A 212 -14.01 -16.65 -60.70
CA VAL A 212 -15.03 -16.16 -61.66
C VAL A 212 -14.53 -16.25 -63.10
N HIS A 213 -13.26 -15.93 -63.35
CA HIS A 213 -12.68 -16.08 -64.68
C HIS A 213 -12.67 -17.55 -65.13
N ASP A 214 -12.27 -18.46 -64.24
CA ASP A 214 -12.22 -19.89 -64.51
C ASP A 214 -13.61 -20.50 -64.73
N THR A 215 -14.61 -20.10 -63.94
CA THR A 215 -16.00 -20.54 -64.13
C THR A 215 -16.60 -19.97 -65.42
N THR A 216 -16.30 -18.72 -65.77
CA THR A 216 -16.70 -18.11 -67.05
C THR A 216 -16.09 -18.87 -68.23
N LYS A 217 -14.81 -19.26 -68.13
CA LYS A 217 -14.11 -20.05 -69.15
C LYS A 217 -14.70 -21.45 -69.30
N LYS A 218 -15.03 -22.13 -68.19
CA LYS A 218 -15.73 -23.42 -68.20
C LYS A 218 -17.11 -23.29 -68.85
N THR A 219 -17.88 -22.26 -68.48
CA THR A 219 -19.20 -21.99 -69.06
C THR A 219 -19.13 -21.73 -70.56
N LYS A 220 -18.13 -20.98 -71.05
CA LYS A 220 -17.93 -20.76 -72.48
C LYS A 220 -17.65 -22.05 -73.23
N ARG A 221 -16.75 -22.90 -72.72
CA ARG A 221 -16.46 -24.23 -73.29
C ARG A 221 -17.70 -25.12 -73.34
N GLN A 222 -18.51 -25.12 -72.27
CA GLN A 222 -19.75 -25.89 -72.22
C GLN A 222 -20.78 -25.37 -73.24
N LYS A 223 -20.91 -24.06 -73.42
CA LYS A 223 -21.78 -23.46 -74.44
C LYS A 223 -21.34 -23.83 -75.86
N GLU A 224 -20.04 -23.83 -76.13
CA GLU A 224 -19.46 -24.27 -77.41
C GLU A 224 -19.76 -25.75 -77.68
N ALA A 225 -19.56 -26.63 -76.67
CA ALA A 225 -19.90 -28.04 -76.77
C ALA A 225 -21.41 -28.28 -77.00
N ASN A 226 -22.28 -27.55 -76.30
CA ASN A 226 -23.73 -27.63 -76.49
C ASN A 226 -24.16 -27.14 -77.88
N MET A 227 -23.50 -26.10 -78.41
CA MET A 227 -23.76 -25.63 -79.77
C MET A 227 -23.35 -26.66 -80.82
N ALA A 228 -22.23 -27.38 -80.62
CA ALA A 228 -21.81 -28.47 -81.50
C ALA A 228 -22.84 -29.60 -81.52
N LYS A 229 -23.27 -30.09 -80.34
CA LYS A 229 -24.32 -31.11 -80.23
C LYS A 229 -25.66 -30.67 -80.83
N ARG A 230 -26.01 -29.39 -80.71
CA ARG A 230 -27.22 -28.85 -81.34
C ARG A 230 -27.16 -28.90 -82.87
N LYS A 231 -25.99 -28.58 -83.46
CA LYS A 231 -25.80 -28.70 -84.90
C LYS A 231 -25.92 -30.16 -85.36
N GLU A 232 -25.35 -31.11 -84.62
CA GLU A 232 -25.52 -32.54 -84.91
C GLU A 232 -26.98 -32.97 -84.87
N LEU A 233 -27.75 -32.50 -83.87
CA LEU A 233 -29.19 -32.74 -83.80
C LEU A 233 -29.97 -32.14 -84.97
N ASP A 234 -29.59 -30.94 -85.43
CA ASP A 234 -30.25 -30.30 -86.56
C ASP A 234 -29.98 -31.05 -87.87
N VAL A 235 -28.77 -31.60 -88.07
CA VAL A 235 -28.46 -32.49 -89.22
C VAL A 235 -29.31 -33.75 -89.18
N LEU A 236 -29.37 -34.43 -88.02
CA LEU A 236 -30.18 -35.65 -87.88
C LEU A 236 -31.67 -35.40 -88.14
N LYS A 237 -32.19 -34.22 -87.74
CA LYS A 237 -33.58 -33.83 -88.05
C LYS A 237 -33.80 -33.63 -89.54
N GLU A 238 -32.84 -33.04 -90.24
CA GLU A 238 -32.92 -32.85 -91.70
C GLU A 238 -32.92 -34.19 -92.43
N GLU A 239 -32.08 -35.14 -92.01
CA GLU A 239 -32.07 -36.52 -92.54
C GLU A 239 -33.41 -37.23 -92.35
N VAL A 240 -34.05 -37.07 -91.18
CA VAL A 240 -35.40 -37.62 -90.93
C VAL A 240 -36.42 -37.01 -91.90
N VAL A 241 -36.42 -35.70 -92.08
CA VAL A 241 -37.36 -35.02 -93.00
C VAL A 241 -37.15 -35.47 -94.45
N ILE A 242 -35.91 -35.67 -94.89
CA ILE A 242 -35.61 -36.22 -96.21
C ILE A 242 -36.22 -37.63 -96.36
N SER A 243 -36.00 -38.51 -95.37
CA SER A 243 -36.54 -39.87 -95.40
C SER A 243 -38.08 -39.93 -95.39
N GLU A 244 -38.74 -38.99 -94.70
CA GLU A 244 -40.21 -38.89 -94.70
C GLU A 244 -40.75 -38.43 -96.06
N ASN A 245 -40.05 -37.52 -96.74
CA ASN A 245 -40.41 -37.06 -98.08
C ASN A 245 -40.27 -38.18 -99.13
N GLU A 246 -39.19 -38.97 -99.06
CA GLU A 246 -39.01 -40.16 -99.92
C GLU A 246 -40.14 -41.18 -99.73
N LEU A 247 -40.53 -41.45 -98.48
CA LEU A 247 -41.67 -42.33 -98.16
C LEU A 247 -43.00 -41.76 -98.68
N SER A 248 -43.18 -40.45 -98.69
CA SER A 248 -44.35 -39.79 -99.26
C SER A 248 -44.42 -39.98 -100.78
N ASP A 249 -43.29 -39.88 -101.48
CA ASP A 249 -43.24 -40.04 -102.93
C ASP A 249 -43.45 -41.50 -103.36
N ILE A 250 -42.90 -42.47 -102.62
CA ILE A 250 -43.20 -43.90 -102.80
C ILE A 250 -44.70 -44.16 -102.63
N ARG A 251 -45.35 -43.55 -101.63
CA ARG A 251 -46.81 -43.67 -101.42
C ARG A 251 -47.63 -43.10 -102.57
N LYS A 252 -47.20 -42.01 -103.21
CA LYS A 252 -47.87 -41.46 -104.41
C LYS A 252 -47.72 -42.36 -105.64
N ILE A 253 -46.60 -43.07 -105.78
CA ILE A 253 -46.37 -44.04 -106.86
C ILE A 253 -47.29 -45.24 -106.69
N ILE A 254 -47.43 -45.77 -105.47
CA ILE A 254 -48.33 -46.88 -105.15
C ILE A 254 -49.77 -46.53 -105.53
N ARG A 255 -50.27 -45.35 -105.13
CA ARG A 255 -51.64 -44.90 -105.48
C ARG A 255 -51.89 -44.80 -106.98
N ARG A 256 -50.88 -44.43 -107.78
CA ARG A 256 -50.98 -44.40 -109.26
C ARG A 256 -51.07 -45.81 -109.86
N HIS A 257 -50.35 -46.77 -109.30
CA HIS A 257 -50.44 -48.17 -109.73
C HIS A 257 -51.79 -48.80 -109.34
N GLU A 258 -52.34 -48.45 -108.18
CA GLU A 258 -53.69 -48.87 -107.75
C GLU A 258 -54.78 -48.33 -108.70
N ALA A 259 -54.70 -47.07 -109.12
CA ALA A 259 -55.66 -46.51 -110.07
C ALA A 259 -55.61 -47.18 -111.46
N ASN A 260 -54.41 -47.58 -111.92
CA ASN A 260 -54.24 -48.32 -113.17
C ASN A 260 -54.78 -49.76 -113.08
N LYS A 261 -54.65 -50.40 -111.91
CA LYS A 261 -55.21 -51.74 -111.64
C LYS A 261 -56.74 -51.74 -111.77
N VAL A 262 -57.44 -50.78 -111.16
CA VAL A 262 -58.91 -50.64 -111.21
C VAL A 262 -59.45 -50.50 -112.64
N ARG A 263 -58.69 -49.83 -113.54
CA ARG A 263 -59.10 -49.65 -114.94
C ARG A 263 -59.08 -50.97 -115.73
N TYR A 264 -58.15 -51.87 -115.46
CA TYR A 264 -58.09 -53.19 -116.09
C TYR A 264 -59.11 -54.17 -115.50
N GLU A 265 -59.42 -54.04 -114.21
CA GLU A 265 -60.46 -54.83 -113.52
C GLU A 265 -61.88 -54.54 -114.08
N ASN A 266 -62.17 -53.30 -114.49
CA ASN A 266 -63.47 -52.93 -115.09
C ASN A 266 -63.73 -53.56 -116.47
N GLN A 267 -62.69 -53.96 -117.21
CA GLN A 267 -62.83 -54.60 -118.53
C GLN A 267 -63.11 -56.11 -118.40
N GLN A 268 -62.60 -56.73 -117.34
CA GLN A 268 -62.87 -58.11 -116.92
C GLN A 268 -64.30 -58.27 -116.36
N TYR A 269 -64.84 -57.22 -115.72
CA TYR A 269 -66.14 -57.20 -115.06
C TYR A 269 -67.35 -57.44 -115.99
N SER A 270 -67.25 -57.13 -117.29
CA SER A 270 -68.38 -57.36 -118.24
C SER A 270 -68.59 -58.83 -118.62
N PHE A 271 -67.54 -59.65 -118.53
CA PHE A 271 -67.60 -61.09 -118.79
C PHE A 271 -67.85 -61.92 -117.52
N GLN A 272 -67.59 -61.35 -116.34
CA GLN A 272 -67.76 -62.00 -115.04
C GLN A 272 -69.19 -61.85 -114.45
N ALA A 273 -69.95 -60.82 -114.86
CA ALA A 273 -71.32 -60.54 -114.40
C ALA A 273 -72.37 -61.65 -114.70
N GLN A 274 -72.04 -62.61 -115.57
CA GLN A 274 -72.88 -63.77 -115.88
C GLN A 274 -72.57 -64.99 -114.99
N LEU A 275 -71.43 -65.00 -114.31
CA LEU A 275 -70.95 -66.08 -113.42
C LEU A 275 -71.14 -65.73 -111.92
N ASP A 276 -71.23 -64.44 -111.57
CA ASP A 276 -71.24 -63.91 -110.20
C ASP A 276 -72.60 -63.91 -109.47
N ARG A 277 -73.65 -64.51 -110.04
CA ARG A 277 -74.92 -64.71 -109.30
C ARG A 277 -74.88 -65.91 -108.34
N GLU A 278 -74.05 -66.91 -108.65
CA GLU A 278 -73.97 -68.19 -107.91
C GLU A 278 -72.88 -68.20 -106.82
N LEU A 279 -71.92 -67.27 -106.84
CA LEU A 279 -70.77 -67.24 -105.91
C LEU A 279 -70.94 -66.26 -104.73
N LYS A 280 -71.98 -65.41 -104.74
CA LYS A 280 -72.15 -64.28 -103.82
C LYS A 280 -72.62 -64.65 -102.40
N GLU A 281 -73.16 -65.86 -102.19
CA GLU A 281 -73.55 -66.34 -100.85
C GLU A 281 -72.39 -66.96 -100.04
N ASN A 282 -71.26 -67.31 -100.66
CA ASN A 282 -70.18 -68.06 -100.00
C ASN A 282 -68.96 -67.20 -99.58
N ALA A 283 -68.88 -65.93 -100.04
CA ALA A 283 -67.73 -65.04 -99.80
C ALA A 283 -67.83 -64.23 -98.48
N ASP A 284 -69.04 -63.84 -98.06
CA ASP A 284 -69.28 -63.01 -96.86
C ASP A 284 -68.82 -63.66 -95.54
N LEU A 285 -68.70 -64.99 -95.50
CA LEU A 285 -68.21 -65.74 -94.32
C LEU A 285 -66.67 -65.79 -94.22
N LYS A 286 -65.92 -65.61 -95.31
CA LYS A 286 -64.45 -65.65 -95.31
C LYS A 286 -63.80 -64.30 -94.98
N GLU A 287 -64.45 -63.19 -95.32
CA GLU A 287 -63.92 -61.83 -95.10
C GLU A 287 -63.84 -61.47 -93.61
N ARG A 288 -64.88 -61.80 -92.82
CA ARG A 288 -64.88 -61.63 -91.35
C ARG A 288 -63.76 -62.40 -90.63
N GLY A 289 -63.33 -63.54 -91.18
CA GLY A 289 -62.21 -64.33 -90.63
C GLY A 289 -60.83 -63.69 -90.85
N SER A 290 -60.65 -62.96 -91.95
CA SER A 290 -59.37 -62.30 -92.29
C SER A 290 -59.14 -61.01 -91.50
N GLU A 291 -60.21 -60.26 -91.19
CA GLU A 291 -60.15 -59.05 -90.38
C GLU A 291 -59.74 -59.32 -88.92
N LEU A 292 -60.28 -60.39 -88.32
CA LEU A 292 -59.91 -60.84 -86.97
C LEU A 292 -58.44 -61.25 -86.86
N GLY A 293 -57.89 -61.92 -87.89
CA GLY A 293 -56.48 -62.32 -87.92
C GLY A 293 -55.50 -61.14 -88.00
N LYS A 294 -55.84 -60.08 -88.74
CA LYS A 294 -55.03 -58.86 -88.82
C LYS A 294 -55.03 -58.08 -87.50
N HIS A 295 -56.17 -58.02 -86.81
CA HIS A 295 -56.27 -57.38 -85.48
C HIS A 295 -55.43 -58.11 -84.43
N LEU A 296 -55.44 -59.45 -84.41
CA LEU A 296 -54.61 -60.23 -83.49
C LEU A 296 -53.10 -59.99 -83.71
N LEU A 297 -52.65 -59.98 -84.97
CA LEU A 297 -51.23 -59.74 -85.30
C LEU A 297 -50.77 -58.32 -84.94
N GLN A 298 -51.65 -57.32 -85.06
CA GLN A 298 -51.35 -55.94 -84.68
C GLN A 298 -51.26 -55.79 -83.15
N MET A 299 -52.17 -56.42 -82.40
CA MET A 299 -52.16 -56.44 -80.94
C MET A 299 -50.91 -57.15 -80.40
N GLU A 300 -50.48 -58.25 -81.01
CA GLU A 300 -49.27 -58.98 -80.62
C GLU A 300 -48.00 -58.14 -80.82
N LYS A 301 -47.89 -57.41 -81.94
CA LYS A 301 -46.77 -56.48 -82.19
C LYS A 301 -46.75 -55.32 -81.19
N GLN A 302 -47.91 -54.74 -80.86
CA GLN A 302 -48.01 -53.67 -79.86
C GLN A 302 -47.65 -54.17 -78.46
N HIS A 303 -48.07 -55.39 -78.10
CA HIS A 303 -47.71 -56.00 -76.84
C HIS A 303 -46.20 -56.26 -76.72
N LEU A 304 -45.55 -56.74 -77.78
CA LEU A 304 -44.10 -56.98 -77.79
C LEU A 304 -43.29 -55.69 -77.64
N LEU A 305 -43.66 -54.63 -78.36
CA LEU A 305 -43.04 -53.31 -78.24
C LEU A 305 -43.22 -52.74 -76.84
N ARG A 306 -44.43 -52.85 -76.27
CA ARG A 306 -44.71 -52.36 -74.92
C ARG A 306 -43.98 -53.15 -73.85
N LYS A 307 -43.84 -54.47 -74.01
CA LYS A 307 -43.04 -55.33 -73.14
C LYS A 307 -41.57 -54.91 -73.16
N SER A 308 -40.98 -54.74 -74.34
CA SER A 308 -39.58 -54.31 -74.47
C SER A 308 -39.32 -52.92 -73.87
N TYR A 309 -40.25 -51.98 -74.05
CA TYR A 309 -40.17 -50.66 -73.43
C TYR A 309 -40.25 -50.72 -71.90
N LEU A 310 -41.15 -51.55 -71.36
CA LEU A 310 -41.29 -51.73 -69.91
C LEU A 310 -40.08 -52.45 -69.30
N GLU A 311 -39.51 -53.43 -69.98
CA GLU A 311 -38.26 -54.10 -69.57
C GLU A 311 -37.10 -53.11 -69.52
N GLN A 312 -36.99 -52.22 -70.51
CA GLN A 312 -35.94 -51.19 -70.53
C GLN A 312 -36.12 -50.18 -69.39
N ASN A 313 -37.34 -49.71 -69.14
CA ASN A 313 -37.65 -48.84 -68.00
C ASN A 313 -37.38 -49.52 -66.65
N LEU A 314 -37.67 -50.82 -66.52
CA LEU A 314 -37.34 -51.59 -65.31
C LEU A 314 -35.84 -51.62 -65.08
N THR A 315 -35.02 -51.87 -66.11
CA THR A 315 -33.56 -51.84 -65.96
C THR A 315 -33.02 -50.46 -65.60
N GLU A 316 -33.59 -49.38 -66.14
CA GLU A 316 -33.20 -48.02 -65.76
C GLU A 316 -33.59 -47.70 -64.31
N LEU A 317 -34.77 -48.13 -63.86
CA LEU A 317 -35.22 -47.98 -62.48
C LEU A 317 -34.37 -48.82 -61.51
N GLU A 318 -33.96 -50.02 -61.89
CA GLU A 318 -33.04 -50.86 -61.10
C GLU A 318 -31.68 -50.18 -60.92
N ILE A 319 -31.11 -49.60 -62.00
CA ILE A 319 -29.86 -48.84 -61.93
C ILE A 319 -30.02 -47.61 -61.03
N GLN A 320 -31.13 -46.88 -61.13
CA GLN A 320 -31.41 -45.73 -60.26
C GLN A 320 -31.60 -46.15 -58.79
N MET A 321 -32.24 -47.29 -58.53
CA MET A 321 -32.36 -47.87 -57.19
C MET A 321 -30.99 -48.25 -56.62
N GLU A 322 -30.11 -48.86 -57.40
CA GLU A 322 -28.75 -49.18 -56.95
C GLU A 322 -27.93 -47.92 -56.66
N GLN A 323 -28.03 -46.90 -57.50
CA GLN A 323 -27.36 -45.61 -57.30
C GLN A 323 -27.85 -44.90 -56.03
N THR A 324 -29.17 -44.77 -55.87
CA THR A 324 -29.77 -44.15 -54.68
C THR A 324 -29.49 -44.95 -53.40
N ASN A 325 -29.47 -46.28 -53.46
CA ASN A 325 -29.06 -47.11 -52.35
C ASN A 325 -27.57 -46.94 -52.00
N HIS A 326 -26.70 -46.80 -53.01
CA HIS A 326 -25.28 -46.51 -52.78
C HIS A 326 -25.07 -45.14 -52.12
N GLU A 327 -25.77 -44.10 -52.59
CA GLU A 327 -25.77 -42.78 -51.97
C GLU A 327 -26.32 -42.81 -50.54
N PHE A 328 -27.39 -43.57 -50.29
CA PHE A 328 -27.95 -43.77 -48.95
C PHE A 328 -26.94 -44.40 -47.99
N VAL A 329 -26.26 -45.48 -48.39
CA VAL A 329 -25.21 -46.13 -47.58
C VAL A 329 -24.05 -45.19 -47.29
N GLN A 330 -23.63 -44.36 -48.27
CA GLN A 330 -22.62 -43.34 -48.03
C GLN A 330 -23.10 -42.29 -47.02
N LEU A 331 -24.34 -41.81 -47.16
CA LEU A 331 -24.94 -40.85 -46.23
C LEU A 331 -25.01 -41.43 -44.82
N GLU A 332 -25.45 -42.68 -44.67
CA GLU A 332 -25.54 -43.39 -43.40
C GLU A 332 -24.16 -43.54 -42.75
N GLY A 333 -23.12 -43.85 -43.53
CA GLY A 333 -21.73 -43.85 -43.07
C GLY A 333 -21.26 -42.48 -42.58
N THR A 334 -21.55 -41.41 -43.31
CA THR A 334 -21.21 -40.04 -42.88
C THR A 334 -21.99 -39.61 -41.63
N TRP A 335 -23.25 -40.03 -41.51
CA TRP A 335 -24.08 -39.74 -40.34
C TRP A 335 -23.53 -40.41 -39.08
N HIS A 336 -23.14 -41.68 -39.18
CA HIS A 336 -22.50 -42.40 -38.07
C HIS A 336 -21.19 -41.75 -37.64
N HIS A 337 -20.34 -41.38 -38.59
CA HIS A 337 -19.08 -40.68 -38.28
C HIS A 337 -19.32 -39.33 -37.59
N LEU A 338 -20.26 -38.52 -38.11
CA LEU A 338 -20.60 -37.24 -37.50
C LEU A 338 -21.19 -37.39 -36.10
N LYS A 339 -21.96 -38.46 -35.86
CA LYS A 339 -22.51 -38.77 -34.54
C LYS A 339 -21.40 -39.11 -33.54
N GLU A 340 -20.41 -39.91 -33.95
CA GLU A 340 -19.23 -40.21 -33.12
C GLU A 340 -18.43 -38.94 -32.80
N GLU A 341 -18.20 -38.05 -33.77
CA GLU A 341 -17.50 -36.77 -33.54
C GLU A 341 -18.25 -35.86 -32.55
N ILE A 342 -19.59 -35.80 -32.64
CA ILE A 342 -20.41 -35.02 -31.70
C ILE A 342 -20.33 -35.61 -30.28
N GLU A 343 -20.34 -36.93 -30.16
CA GLU A 343 -20.27 -37.62 -28.87
C GLU A 343 -18.88 -37.45 -28.22
N GLU A 344 -17.80 -37.51 -29.01
CA GLU A 344 -16.44 -37.20 -28.57
C GLU A 344 -16.30 -35.71 -28.17
N ALA A 345 -16.86 -34.79 -28.95
CA ALA A 345 -16.87 -33.37 -28.63
C ALA A 345 -17.62 -33.08 -27.31
N SER A 346 -18.74 -33.75 -27.07
CA SER A 346 -19.50 -33.64 -25.81
C SER A 346 -18.70 -34.13 -24.61
N GLN A 347 -18.04 -35.29 -24.71
CA GLN A 347 -17.18 -35.81 -23.64
C GLN A 347 -15.99 -34.89 -23.36
N ASN A 348 -15.36 -34.35 -24.40
CA ASN A 348 -14.27 -33.38 -24.27
C ASN A 348 -14.74 -32.07 -23.62
N GLN A 349 -15.97 -31.63 -23.90
CA GLN A 349 -16.58 -30.47 -23.25
C GLN A 349 -16.84 -30.72 -21.76
N GLU A 350 -17.34 -31.89 -21.37
CA GLU A 350 -17.55 -32.25 -19.96
C GLU A 350 -16.23 -32.31 -19.18
N ILE A 351 -15.21 -32.97 -19.72
CA ILE A 351 -13.88 -33.05 -19.10
C ILE A 351 -13.27 -31.65 -18.95
N SER A 352 -13.40 -30.81 -19.97
CA SER A 352 -12.92 -29.43 -19.91
C SER A 352 -13.73 -28.59 -18.91
N GLY A 353 -15.04 -28.81 -18.82
CA GLY A 353 -15.92 -28.20 -17.82
C GLY A 353 -15.50 -28.54 -16.39
N CYS A 354 -15.24 -29.82 -16.11
CA CYS A 354 -14.71 -30.27 -14.81
C CYS A 354 -13.37 -29.61 -14.48
N LYS A 355 -12.42 -29.57 -15.43
CA LYS A 355 -11.12 -28.91 -15.24
C LYS A 355 -11.26 -27.41 -14.95
N VAL A 356 -12.18 -26.72 -15.64
CA VAL A 356 -12.47 -25.31 -15.40
C VAL A 356 -13.06 -25.12 -14.01
N GLN A 357 -13.96 -26.00 -13.58
CA GLN A 357 -14.56 -25.96 -12.24
C GLN A 357 -13.51 -26.21 -11.15
N ASP A 358 -12.60 -27.17 -11.33
CA ASP A 358 -11.47 -27.43 -10.43
C ASP A 358 -10.52 -26.23 -10.35
N LEU A 359 -10.16 -25.64 -11.50
CA LEU A 359 -9.33 -24.42 -11.52
C LEU A 359 -10.04 -23.26 -10.83
N ASN A 360 -11.36 -23.13 -11.00
CA ASN A 360 -12.14 -22.08 -10.35
C ASN A 360 -12.20 -22.27 -8.82
N THR A 361 -12.35 -23.50 -8.33
CA THR A 361 -12.32 -23.78 -6.88
C THR A 361 -10.94 -23.51 -6.28
N VAL A 362 -9.85 -23.88 -6.97
CA VAL A 362 -8.48 -23.55 -6.58
C VAL A 362 -8.24 -22.03 -6.59
N LEU A 363 -8.76 -21.32 -7.59
CA LEU A 363 -8.64 -19.87 -7.68
C LEU A 363 -9.40 -19.19 -6.53
N GLN A 364 -10.60 -19.67 -6.21
CA GLN A 364 -11.44 -19.14 -5.12
C GLN A 364 -10.75 -19.33 -3.76
N THR A 365 -10.23 -20.54 -3.49
CA THR A 365 -9.46 -20.81 -2.26
C THR A 365 -8.19 -19.96 -2.18
N LYS A 366 -7.47 -19.76 -3.30
CA LYS A 366 -6.29 -18.87 -3.31
C LYS A 366 -6.65 -17.40 -3.12
N LYS A 367 -7.81 -16.96 -3.62
CA LYS A 367 -8.34 -15.62 -3.37
C LYS A 367 -8.68 -15.43 -1.88
N GLU A 368 -9.31 -16.42 -1.25
CA GLU A 368 -9.59 -16.44 0.18
C GLU A 368 -8.30 -16.40 1.02
N ASP A 369 -7.30 -17.24 0.69
CA ASP A 369 -5.96 -17.21 1.30
C ASP A 369 -5.31 -15.82 1.21
N LEU A 370 -5.39 -15.19 0.03
CA LEU A 370 -4.87 -13.84 -0.21
C LEU A 370 -5.59 -12.79 0.65
N THR A 371 -6.91 -12.87 0.76
CA THR A 371 -7.67 -11.96 1.62
C THR A 371 -7.35 -12.15 3.09
N LEU A 372 -7.16 -13.39 3.56
CA LEU A 372 -6.74 -13.67 4.93
C LEU A 372 -5.33 -13.11 5.20
N LYS A 373 -4.38 -13.34 4.29
CA LYS A 373 -3.03 -12.78 4.40
C LYS A 373 -3.01 -11.25 4.36
N ALA A 374 -3.86 -10.62 3.55
CA ALA A 374 -4.00 -9.18 3.51
C ALA A 374 -4.51 -8.63 4.85
N ASN A 375 -5.50 -9.28 5.45
CA ASN A 375 -6.04 -8.92 6.76
C ASN A 375 -5.00 -9.13 7.88
N GLU A 376 -4.25 -10.23 7.87
CA GLU A 376 -3.14 -10.46 8.82
C GLU A 376 -2.05 -9.41 8.65
N THR A 377 -1.68 -9.07 7.42
CA THR A 377 -0.67 -8.03 7.15
C THR A 377 -1.15 -6.67 7.65
N ALA A 378 -2.42 -6.33 7.46
CA ALA A 378 -3.01 -5.11 8.00
C ALA A 378 -3.00 -5.09 9.53
N ARG A 379 -3.32 -6.23 10.18
CA ARG A 379 -3.25 -6.38 11.64
C ARG A 379 -1.82 -6.20 12.15
N MET A 380 -0.86 -6.90 11.55
CA MET A 380 0.56 -6.81 11.91
C MET A 380 1.11 -5.39 11.69
N LYS A 381 0.67 -4.71 10.62
CA LYS A 381 1.04 -3.31 10.39
C LYS A 381 0.49 -2.40 11.49
N HIS A 382 -0.77 -2.57 11.87
CA HIS A 382 -1.37 -1.79 12.96
C HIS A 382 -0.65 -2.02 14.30
N GLU A 383 -0.30 -3.27 14.61
CA GLU A 383 0.48 -3.63 15.80
C GLU A 383 1.89 -3.03 15.78
N ASN A 384 2.56 -3.04 14.62
CA ASN A 384 3.85 -2.37 14.45
C ASN A 384 3.74 -0.85 14.62
N ASP A 385 2.72 -0.21 14.03
CA ASP A 385 2.47 1.22 14.19
C ASP A 385 2.22 1.58 15.67
N GLU A 386 1.50 0.73 16.41
CA GLU A 386 1.28 0.89 17.85
C GLU A 386 2.57 0.70 18.66
N MET A 387 3.39 -0.30 18.32
CA MET A 387 4.69 -0.51 18.96
C MET A 387 5.66 0.65 18.69
N GLU A 388 5.71 1.18 17.47
CA GLU A 388 6.50 2.38 17.15
C GLU A 388 6.03 3.60 17.95
N LEU A 389 4.71 3.78 18.11
CA LEU A 389 4.17 4.86 18.93
C LEU A 389 4.61 4.71 20.40
N ARG A 390 4.52 3.49 20.96
CA ARG A 390 5.00 3.21 22.32
C ARG A 390 6.50 3.41 22.46
N MET A 391 7.29 3.03 21.46
CA MET A 391 8.73 3.29 21.43
C MET A 391 9.04 4.80 21.44
N LYS A 392 8.37 5.59 20.59
CA LYS A 392 8.53 7.05 20.57
C LYS A 392 8.17 7.68 21.91
N GLN A 393 7.05 7.27 22.50
CA GLN A 393 6.67 7.73 23.85
C GLN A 393 7.72 7.35 24.90
N LEU A 394 8.31 6.15 24.82
CA LEU A 394 9.37 5.71 25.72
C LEU A 394 10.65 6.52 25.52
N GLU A 395 11.02 6.83 24.28
CA GLU A 395 12.16 7.69 23.94
C GLU A 395 11.96 9.13 24.45
N GLU A 396 10.78 9.71 24.26
CA GLU A 396 10.41 11.03 24.79
C GLU A 396 10.49 11.04 26.32
N ASN A 397 9.92 10.03 26.98
CA ASN A 397 9.99 9.89 28.44
C ASN A 397 11.43 9.71 28.93
N HIS A 398 12.24 8.92 28.22
CA HIS A 398 13.65 8.75 28.52
C HIS A 398 14.39 10.08 28.36
N GLN A 399 14.14 10.83 27.30
CA GLN A 399 14.77 12.12 27.06
C GLN A 399 14.40 13.15 28.13
N VAL A 400 13.13 13.19 28.57
CA VAL A 400 12.70 14.01 29.72
C VAL A 400 13.44 13.58 30.99
N THR A 401 13.58 12.28 31.22
CA THR A 401 14.31 11.75 32.39
C THR A 401 15.79 12.11 32.36
N VAL A 402 16.44 12.00 31.19
CA VAL A 402 17.84 12.39 30.98
C VAL A 402 18.02 13.89 31.19
N GLN A 403 17.09 14.73 30.71
CA GLN A 403 17.13 16.17 30.95
C GLN A 403 16.97 16.50 32.44
N LEU A 404 16.07 15.81 33.15
CA LEU A 404 15.85 15.99 34.58
C LEU A 404 17.10 15.58 35.39
N LEU A 405 17.67 14.40 35.10
CA LEU A 405 18.91 13.93 35.71
C LEU A 405 20.09 14.85 35.35
N GLY A 406 20.16 15.34 34.12
CA GLY A 406 21.15 16.32 33.68
C GLY A 406 21.07 17.63 34.46
N LYS A 407 19.85 18.12 34.71
CA LYS A 407 19.60 19.29 35.56
C LYS A 407 20.03 19.02 37.00
N GLN A 408 19.67 17.88 37.58
CA GLN A 408 20.12 17.49 38.92
C GLN A 408 21.65 17.40 39.03
N ILE A 409 22.33 16.83 38.02
CA ILE A 409 23.80 16.79 37.97
C ILE A 409 24.38 18.21 37.90
N SER A 410 23.77 19.10 37.12
CA SER A 410 24.17 20.52 37.07
C SER A 410 24.01 21.19 38.44
N ASP A 411 22.86 21.00 39.08
CA ASP A 411 22.58 21.55 40.41
C ASP A 411 23.60 21.03 41.44
N PHE A 412 23.96 19.74 41.39
CA PHE A 412 24.99 19.17 42.25
C PHE A 412 26.40 19.71 41.94
N ARG A 413 26.73 19.97 40.67
CA ARG A 413 27.99 20.64 40.30
C ARG A 413 28.04 22.08 40.83
N ASP A 414 26.93 22.80 40.80
CA ASP A 414 26.82 24.16 41.33
C ASP A 414 26.92 24.19 42.85
N ILE A 415 26.35 23.20 43.54
CA ILE A 415 26.52 23.02 44.99
C ILE A 415 27.99 22.69 45.30
N LEU A 416 28.60 21.75 44.58
CA LEU A 416 29.99 21.35 44.79
C LEU A 416 30.96 22.50 44.57
N THR A 417 30.77 23.31 43.53
CA THR A 417 31.61 24.49 43.27
C THR A 417 31.44 25.56 44.36
N ARG A 418 30.22 25.74 44.88
CA ARG A 418 29.95 26.63 46.02
C ARG A 418 30.67 26.15 47.28
N GLU A 419 30.58 24.85 47.60
CA GLU A 419 31.31 24.27 48.74
C GLU A 419 32.83 24.35 48.57
N GLN A 420 33.35 24.11 47.36
CA GLN A 420 34.79 24.27 47.08
C GLN A 420 35.24 25.71 47.31
N LYS A 421 34.43 26.69 46.93
CA LYS A 421 34.71 28.12 47.17
C LYS A 421 34.65 28.46 48.66
N GLU A 422 33.65 27.98 49.38
CA GLU A 422 33.55 28.15 50.84
C GLU A 422 34.73 27.49 51.57
N ARG A 423 35.15 26.29 51.14
CA ARG A 423 36.36 25.64 51.66
C ARG A 423 37.60 26.49 51.43
N PHE A 424 37.75 27.07 50.24
CA PHE A 424 38.87 27.95 49.92
C PHE A 424 38.87 29.19 50.83
N ASP A 425 37.72 29.85 50.99
CA ASP A 425 37.58 31.03 51.86
C ASP A 425 37.88 30.70 53.34
N LEU A 426 37.42 29.54 53.82
CA LEU A 426 37.73 29.06 55.17
C LEU A 426 39.20 28.70 55.34
N GLN A 427 39.83 28.14 54.32
CA GLN A 427 41.24 27.81 54.32
C GLN A 427 42.11 29.07 54.32
N GLU A 428 41.74 30.10 53.56
CA GLU A 428 42.39 31.40 53.59
C GLU A 428 42.27 32.07 54.96
N LYS A 429 41.08 32.02 55.59
CA LYS A 429 40.87 32.49 56.97
C LYS A 429 41.74 31.74 57.97
N ARG A 430 41.82 30.40 57.86
CA ARG A 430 42.70 29.59 58.70
C ARG A 430 44.15 30.01 58.52
N ASP A 431 44.64 30.12 57.28
CA ASP A 431 46.03 30.46 56.99
C ASP A 431 46.38 31.88 57.43
N LYS A 432 45.41 32.81 57.41
CA LYS A 432 45.56 34.14 58.00
C LYS A 432 45.69 34.08 59.51
N LEU A 433 44.81 33.35 60.20
CA LEU A 433 44.88 33.17 61.66
C LEU A 433 46.17 32.45 62.09
N THR A 434 46.65 31.47 61.32
CA THR A 434 47.94 30.81 61.58
C THR A 434 49.11 31.80 61.48
N ARG A 435 49.12 32.66 60.45
CA ARG A 435 50.12 33.73 60.33
C ARG A 435 50.07 34.70 61.52
N GLU A 436 48.88 35.17 61.89
CA GLU A 436 48.70 36.06 63.06
C GLU A 436 49.18 35.39 64.37
N MET A 437 48.92 34.10 64.55
CA MET A 437 49.39 33.34 65.70
C MET A 437 50.92 33.19 65.71
N ASP A 438 51.54 32.93 64.56
CA ASP A 438 52.99 32.79 64.46
C ASP A 438 53.71 34.13 64.63
N ASP A 439 53.15 35.22 64.11
CA ASP A 439 53.61 36.59 64.36
C ASP A 439 53.52 36.94 65.85
N PHE A 440 52.43 36.55 66.51
CA PHE A 440 52.28 36.71 67.96
C PHE A 440 53.33 35.91 68.74
N LYS A 441 53.58 34.65 68.37
CA LYS A 441 54.63 33.81 68.97
C LYS A 441 56.03 34.41 68.77
N LEU A 442 56.32 34.94 67.58
CA LEU A 442 57.58 35.64 67.28
C LEU A 442 57.73 36.91 68.11
N ALA A 443 56.69 37.72 68.22
CA ALA A 443 56.69 38.92 69.05
C ALA A 443 56.88 38.58 70.54
N PHE A 444 56.19 37.55 71.03
CA PHE A 444 56.34 37.05 72.40
C PHE A 444 57.75 36.48 72.65
N GLY A 445 58.31 35.73 71.69
CA GLY A 445 59.68 35.22 71.74
C GLY A 445 60.72 36.34 71.81
N LYS A 446 60.55 37.39 71.00
CA LYS A 446 61.40 38.60 71.06
C LYS A 446 61.31 39.30 72.41
N PHE A 447 60.11 39.49 72.94
CA PHE A 447 59.88 40.08 74.26
C PHE A 447 60.57 39.27 75.38
N MET A 448 60.44 37.94 75.37
CA MET A 448 61.09 37.07 76.35
C MET A 448 62.62 37.09 76.23
N SER A 449 63.16 37.18 75.01
CA SER A 449 64.60 37.31 74.77
C SER A 449 65.16 38.64 75.31
N GLU A 450 64.46 39.76 75.07
CA GLU A 450 64.82 41.07 75.62
C GLU A 450 64.75 41.10 77.16
N MET A 451 63.73 40.49 77.74
CA MET A 451 63.59 40.40 79.20
C MET A 451 64.72 39.58 79.81
N ASN A 452 65.07 38.42 79.22
CA ASN A 452 66.19 37.60 79.67
C ASN A 452 67.54 38.32 79.54
N MET A 453 67.74 39.10 78.47
CA MET A 453 68.93 39.94 78.33
C MET A 453 69.04 40.99 79.45
N ARG A 454 67.94 41.67 79.80
CA ARG A 454 67.93 42.64 80.91
C ARG A 454 68.24 42.00 82.26
N ILE A 455 67.68 40.81 82.52
CA ILE A 455 67.94 40.06 83.76
C ILE A 455 69.40 39.65 83.86
N ASN A 456 70.00 39.16 82.78
CA ASN A 456 71.40 38.77 82.76
C ASN A 456 72.34 39.97 82.92
N LYS A 457 72.02 41.11 82.29
CA LYS A 457 72.76 42.36 82.45
C LYS A 457 72.74 42.86 83.91
N ALA A 458 71.58 42.83 84.56
CA ALA A 458 71.45 43.22 85.97
C ALA A 458 72.23 42.29 86.92
N LYS A 459 72.29 40.98 86.62
CA LYS A 459 73.12 40.03 87.40
C LYS A 459 74.61 40.28 87.25
N GLN A 460 75.06 40.69 86.06
CA GLN A 460 76.45 41.01 85.79
C GLN A 460 76.87 42.31 86.50
N GLU A 461 76.03 43.35 86.45
CA GLU A 461 76.24 44.62 87.16
C GLU A 461 76.30 44.44 88.69
N GLN A 462 75.53 43.51 89.27
CA GLN A 462 75.64 43.16 90.70
C GLN A 462 76.98 42.50 91.06
N GLY A 463 77.53 41.66 90.18
CA GLY A 463 78.81 41.00 90.38
C GLY A 463 79.99 41.97 90.33
N ASP A 464 79.93 42.92 89.40
CA ASP A 464 80.98 43.94 89.21
C ASP A 464 81.04 44.89 90.43
N LEU A 465 79.90 45.40 90.92
CA LEU A 465 79.84 46.27 92.11
C LEU A 465 80.36 45.60 93.40
N SER A 466 80.17 44.29 93.56
CA SER A 466 80.68 43.57 94.74
C SER A 466 82.20 43.36 94.69
N SER A 467 82.79 43.29 93.50
CA SER A 467 84.24 43.15 93.30
C SER A 467 84.98 44.48 93.44
N GLU A 468 84.32 45.59 93.09
CA GLU A 468 84.82 46.95 93.19
C GLU A 468 84.89 47.44 94.65
N GLY A 469 83.91 47.08 95.49
CA GLY A 469 83.93 47.42 96.93
C GLY A 469 85.09 46.81 97.73
N ILE A 470 85.59 45.62 97.34
CA ILE A 470 86.72 44.96 98.01
C ILE A 470 88.08 45.56 97.58
N LYS A 471 88.18 46.09 96.36
CA LYS A 471 89.39 46.77 95.86
C LYS A 471 89.53 48.18 96.44
N LEU A 472 88.46 48.97 96.48
CA LEU A 472 88.46 50.34 97.03
C LEU A 472 88.88 50.43 98.51
N GLN A 473 88.63 49.39 99.31
CA GLN A 473 89.05 49.35 100.72
C GLN A 473 90.54 49.05 100.91
N LYS A 474 91.19 48.38 99.93
CA LYS A 474 92.66 48.19 99.90
C LYS A 474 93.37 49.41 99.34
N ASP A 475 92.82 50.01 98.29
CA ASP A 475 93.45 51.13 97.57
C ASP A 475 93.48 52.41 98.41
N LEU A 476 92.47 52.68 99.25
CA LEU A 476 92.46 53.79 100.22
C LEU A 476 93.62 53.77 101.23
N HIS A 477 94.16 52.58 101.54
CA HIS A 477 95.27 52.45 102.49
C HIS A 477 96.64 52.69 101.83
N THR A 478 96.76 52.34 100.54
CA THR A 478 97.96 52.58 99.73
C THR A 478 98.03 54.00 99.15
N ASP A 479 96.90 54.60 98.77
CA ASP A 479 96.86 55.93 98.17
C ASP A 479 97.17 57.05 99.18
N HIS A 480 96.88 56.84 100.46
CA HIS A 480 97.32 57.77 101.51
C HIS A 480 98.85 57.83 101.62
N ALA A 481 99.55 56.70 101.41
CA ALA A 481 101.01 56.65 101.42
C ALA A 481 101.64 57.18 100.11
N MET A 482 100.96 57.00 98.97
CA MET A 482 101.46 57.38 97.64
C MET A 482 101.22 58.86 97.29
N THR A 483 100.20 59.48 97.88
CA THR A 483 99.91 60.93 97.71
C THR A 483 101.02 61.84 98.25
N ILE A 484 101.77 61.38 99.27
CA ILE A 484 102.94 62.12 99.80
C ILE A 484 104.14 62.06 98.82
N GLN A 485 104.23 61.01 97.99
CA GLN A 485 105.35 60.79 97.06
C GLN A 485 105.10 61.41 95.67
N LEU A 486 103.88 61.30 95.13
CA LEU A 486 103.57 61.75 93.76
C LEU A 486 103.54 63.28 93.58
N HIS A 487 103.38 64.04 94.67
CA HIS A 487 103.49 65.50 94.61
C HIS A 487 104.92 65.96 94.25
N LYS A 488 105.92 65.09 94.39
CA LYS A 488 107.33 65.39 94.11
C LYS A 488 107.74 65.11 92.66
N ASP A 489 107.03 64.21 91.96
CA ASP A 489 107.45 63.70 90.65
C ASP A 489 106.69 64.38 89.47
N MET A 490 105.51 64.95 89.71
CA MET A 490 104.69 65.58 88.65
C MET A 490 105.30 66.85 88.04
N GLU A 491 106.24 67.51 88.71
CA GLU A 491 106.96 68.68 88.16
C GLU A 491 107.94 68.33 87.02
N GLN A 492 108.29 67.05 86.83
CA GLN A 492 109.37 66.65 85.92
C GLN A 492 108.93 66.20 84.51
N LEU A 493 107.73 65.63 84.33
CA LEU A 493 107.35 64.89 83.10
C LEU A 493 106.60 65.71 82.03
N GLN A 494 106.16 66.92 82.33
CA GLN A 494 105.38 67.77 81.42
C GLN A 494 106.19 68.38 80.26
N LYS A 495 107.51 68.12 80.18
CA LYS A 495 108.42 68.85 79.30
C LYS A 495 108.68 68.30 77.90
N GLU A 496 108.40 67.04 77.56
CA GLU A 496 108.96 66.49 76.29
C GLU A 496 107.95 65.86 75.31
N PHE A 497 106.65 65.87 75.62
CA PHE A 497 105.59 65.32 74.76
C PHE A 497 105.44 66.01 73.37
N ASP A 498 106.05 67.19 73.16
CA ASP A 498 105.90 67.98 71.94
C ASP A 498 106.55 67.38 70.67
N ASN A 499 107.39 66.35 70.79
CA ASN A 499 108.22 65.85 69.68
C ASN A 499 107.48 64.97 68.63
N VAL A 500 106.31 64.39 68.93
CA VAL A 500 105.73 63.27 68.15
C VAL A 500 104.84 63.70 66.96
N ARG A 501 104.37 64.95 66.92
CA ARG A 501 103.26 65.37 66.02
C ARG A 501 103.57 65.40 64.52
N ASN A 502 104.83 65.44 64.09
CA ASN A 502 105.21 65.79 62.71
C ASN A 502 105.16 64.64 61.67
N ASN A 503 104.89 63.39 62.06
CA ASN A 503 105.07 62.22 61.18
C ASN A 503 103.86 61.83 60.29
N LEU A 504 102.70 62.50 60.37
CA LEU A 504 101.45 62.02 59.76
C LEU A 504 101.10 62.56 58.35
N ASP A 505 101.83 63.54 57.82
CA ASP A 505 101.45 64.25 56.56
C ASP A 505 101.79 63.53 55.24
N ASP A 506 102.63 62.49 55.22
CA ASP A 506 103.12 61.89 53.96
C ASP A 506 102.20 60.82 53.32
N ALA A 507 101.20 60.30 54.04
CA ALA A 507 100.38 59.18 53.54
C ALA A 507 99.38 59.55 52.41
N ILE A 508 99.06 60.84 52.23
CA ILE A 508 97.92 61.29 51.40
C ILE A 508 98.20 61.29 49.88
N ARG A 509 99.46 61.32 49.42
CA ARG A 509 99.81 61.47 47.97
C ARG A 509 99.62 60.22 47.11
N ASN A 510 99.48 59.02 47.69
CA ASN A 510 99.48 57.76 46.92
C ASN A 510 98.14 57.37 46.24
N LEU A 511 97.02 58.02 46.57
CA LEU A 511 95.69 57.61 46.08
C LEU A 511 95.26 58.25 44.74
N GLN A 512 95.94 59.31 44.26
CA GLN A 512 95.52 60.07 43.08
C GLN A 512 95.87 59.43 41.71
N THR A 513 96.77 58.44 41.66
CA THR A 513 97.29 57.85 40.40
C THR A 513 96.40 56.77 39.77
N LYS A 514 95.54 56.08 40.55
CA LYS A 514 94.69 54.97 40.06
C LYS A 514 93.47 55.40 39.22
N HIS A 515 93.10 56.68 39.26
CA HIS A 515 91.89 57.19 38.59
C HIS A 515 92.04 57.34 37.06
N LYS A 516 93.26 57.55 36.54
CA LYS A 516 93.51 57.87 35.12
C LYS A 516 93.45 56.69 34.14
N ASP A 517 93.45 55.44 34.61
CA ASP A 517 93.50 54.25 33.72
C ASP A 517 92.11 53.78 33.22
N LEU A 518 91.00 54.19 33.86
CA LEU A 518 89.64 53.74 33.51
C LEU A 518 88.98 54.55 32.37
N GLU A 519 89.46 55.76 32.05
CA GLU A 519 88.90 56.60 30.97
C GLU A 519 89.24 56.10 29.55
N ARG A 520 90.27 55.23 29.41
CA ARG A 520 90.75 54.77 28.10
C ARG A 520 89.90 53.63 27.48
N VAL A 521 89.10 52.91 28.27
CA VAL A 521 88.28 51.75 27.85
C VAL A 521 86.93 52.18 27.23
N LEU A 522 86.47 53.41 27.49
CA LEU A 522 85.16 53.92 27.06
C LEU A 522 85.15 54.35 25.56
N LEU A 523 86.31 54.63 24.97
CA LEU A 523 86.44 55.12 23.58
C LEU A 523 86.33 54.00 22.51
N ASP A 524 86.68 52.74 22.84
CA ASP A 524 86.69 51.62 21.88
C ASP A 524 85.30 51.02 21.62
N LYS A 525 84.32 51.19 22.53
CA LYS A 525 82.95 50.67 22.37
C LYS A 525 82.06 51.51 21.45
N GLN A 526 82.44 52.75 21.16
CA GLN A 526 81.67 53.69 20.32
C GLN A 526 81.92 53.48 18.81
N LYS A 527 82.94 52.69 18.42
CA LYS A 527 83.25 52.33 17.02
C LYS A 527 82.50 51.09 16.51
N GLN A 528 82.06 50.17 17.38
CA GLN A 528 81.32 48.94 17.02
C GLN A 528 79.86 49.19 16.57
N ILE A 529 79.29 50.36 16.87
CA ILE A 529 77.87 50.68 16.58
C ILE A 529 77.67 51.24 15.15
N LYS A 530 78.75 51.65 14.45
CA LYS A 530 78.68 52.14 13.07
C LYS A 530 78.59 51.04 11.99
N ASP A 531 78.88 49.78 12.34
CA ASP A 531 79.03 48.67 11.37
C ASP A 531 77.79 47.76 11.22
N ILE A 532 76.70 47.98 11.96
CA ILE A 532 75.46 47.14 11.95
C ILE A 532 74.31 47.78 11.13
N SER A 533 74.52 48.96 10.55
CA SER A 533 73.51 49.68 9.75
C SER A 533 73.04 49.02 8.43
N PRO A 534 73.71 48.03 7.80
CA PRO A 534 73.24 47.40 6.54
C PRO A 534 72.19 46.28 6.65
N SER A 535 71.75 45.86 7.85
CA SER A 535 70.77 44.75 7.96
C SER A 535 69.31 45.16 7.67
N TYR A 536 69.06 46.44 7.38
CA TYR A 536 67.75 46.93 6.94
C TYR A 536 67.53 46.80 5.43
N ASP A 537 68.58 46.59 4.62
CA ASP A 537 68.48 46.31 3.18
C ASP A 537 67.97 44.88 2.89
N GLU A 538 68.03 43.96 3.87
CA GLU A 538 67.50 42.59 3.76
C GLU A 538 65.99 42.49 3.99
N LEU A 539 65.34 43.52 4.57
CA LEU A 539 63.88 43.59 4.67
C LEU A 539 63.20 44.12 3.39
N GLU A 540 63.94 44.85 2.54
CA GLU A 540 63.48 45.34 1.23
C GLU A 540 63.37 44.17 0.21
N MET A 541 64.30 43.20 0.26
CA MET A 541 64.26 41.99 -0.59
C MET A 541 63.06 41.06 -0.32
N LEU A 542 62.59 40.98 0.93
CA LEU A 542 61.42 40.16 1.29
C LEU A 542 60.08 40.75 0.78
N PHE A 543 60.06 42.04 0.44
CA PHE A 543 58.88 42.72 -0.13
C PHE A 543 58.81 42.56 -1.66
N GLU A 544 59.96 42.44 -2.34
CA GLU A 544 60.04 42.16 -3.79
C GLU A 544 59.67 40.71 -4.14
N GLU A 545 59.92 39.75 -3.25
CA GLU A 545 59.53 38.33 -3.45
C GLU A 545 58.01 38.10 -3.38
N LYS A 546 57.28 38.83 -2.51
CA LYS A 546 55.81 38.77 -2.43
C LYS A 546 55.07 39.50 -3.55
N THR A 547 55.73 40.43 -4.24
CA THR A 547 55.15 41.15 -5.38
C THR A 547 55.21 40.32 -6.68
N LYS A 548 56.17 39.39 -6.77
CA LYS A 548 56.34 38.43 -7.87
C LYS A 548 55.26 37.33 -7.89
N ASP A 549 54.84 36.84 -6.71
CA ASP A 549 53.79 35.82 -6.55
C ASP A 549 52.36 36.31 -6.92
N TYR A 550 52.13 37.64 -6.87
CA TYR A 550 50.85 38.25 -7.26
C TYR A 550 50.76 38.49 -8.79
N GLU A 551 51.88 38.76 -9.46
CA GLU A 551 52.00 38.87 -10.93
C GLU A 551 51.81 37.51 -11.64
N ASP A 552 52.32 36.42 -11.07
CA ASP A 552 52.24 35.08 -11.68
C ASP A 552 50.83 34.44 -11.56
N LYS A 553 50.06 34.77 -10.50
CA LYS A 553 48.63 34.41 -10.42
C LYS A 553 47.75 35.20 -11.39
N LYS A 554 48.14 36.43 -11.76
CA LYS A 554 47.46 37.26 -12.78
C LYS A 554 47.66 36.71 -14.20
N LYS A 555 48.82 36.10 -14.50
CA LYS A 555 49.10 35.44 -15.80
C LYS A 555 48.34 34.11 -15.98
N SER A 556 48.06 33.36 -14.90
CA SER A 556 47.28 32.12 -14.95
C SER A 556 45.77 32.35 -15.23
N VAL A 557 45.23 33.49 -14.79
CA VAL A 557 43.82 33.89 -15.06
C VAL A 557 43.61 34.36 -16.52
N VAL A 558 44.64 34.91 -17.18
CA VAL A 558 44.59 35.31 -18.59
C VAL A 558 44.67 34.10 -19.54
N TYR A 559 45.34 33.02 -19.14
CA TYR A 559 45.42 31.77 -19.90
C TYR A 559 44.07 31.01 -19.93
N LEU A 560 43.36 30.95 -18.80
CA LEU A 560 42.03 30.32 -18.71
C LEU A 560 40.91 31.15 -19.38
N LYS A 561 41.14 32.44 -19.63
CA LYS A 561 40.24 33.32 -20.40
C LYS A 561 40.41 33.16 -21.92
N ASN A 562 41.60 32.81 -22.39
CA ASN A 562 41.88 32.58 -23.82
C ASN A 562 41.55 31.15 -24.30
N GLN A 563 41.35 30.20 -23.39
CA GLN A 563 40.87 28.84 -23.71
C GLN A 563 39.34 28.76 -23.87
N LYS A 564 38.61 29.73 -23.30
CA LYS A 564 37.15 29.90 -23.48
C LYS A 564 36.79 30.47 -24.87
N ASN A 565 37.62 31.37 -25.41
CA ASN A 565 37.38 32.00 -26.71
C ASN A 565 37.70 31.08 -27.92
N SER A 566 38.48 30.00 -27.77
CA SER A 566 38.75 29.06 -28.88
C SER A 566 37.69 27.96 -29.04
N LEU A 567 36.82 27.77 -28.04
CA LEU A 567 35.68 26.83 -28.09
C LEU A 567 34.36 27.47 -28.55
N GLU A 568 34.22 28.80 -28.46
CA GLU A 568 33.10 29.57 -29.04
C GLU A 568 33.24 29.75 -30.57
N ASP A 569 34.47 29.68 -31.11
CA ASP A 569 34.77 29.79 -32.55
C ASP A 569 34.66 28.46 -33.33
N ALA A 570 34.53 27.34 -32.63
CA ALA A 570 34.26 26.01 -33.21
C ALA A 570 32.74 25.76 -33.35
N THR A 571 31.92 26.36 -32.48
CA THR A 571 30.45 26.27 -32.52
C THR A 571 29.79 27.26 -33.51
N ALA A 572 30.49 28.31 -33.93
CA ALA A 572 30.06 29.23 -34.99
C ALA A 572 30.28 28.69 -36.43
N ARG A 573 31.14 27.68 -36.61
CA ARG A 573 31.42 27.05 -37.91
C ARG A 573 30.49 25.87 -38.25
N GLY A 574 29.97 25.15 -37.25
CA GLY A 574 28.93 24.11 -37.44
C GLY A 574 27.53 24.63 -37.80
N LYS A 575 27.25 25.93 -37.58
CA LYS A 575 25.96 26.56 -37.92
C LYS A 575 25.90 27.16 -39.34
N ARG A 576 26.94 27.00 -40.17
CA ARG A 576 26.97 27.50 -41.58
C ARG A 576 27.08 26.41 -42.65
N GLU A 577 27.12 25.13 -42.29
CA GLU A 577 27.10 24.00 -43.25
C GLU A 577 25.73 23.31 -43.40
N ILE A 578 24.75 23.63 -42.55
CA ILE A 578 23.37 23.09 -42.65
C ILE A 578 22.47 23.92 -43.59
N VAL A 579 22.96 25.04 -44.14
CA VAL A 579 22.20 25.92 -45.05
C VAL A 579 22.69 25.84 -46.52
N LYS A 580 23.50 24.83 -46.89
CA LYS A 580 24.00 24.63 -48.26
C LYS A 580 23.53 23.33 -48.95
N LEU A 581 22.44 22.72 -48.48
CA LEU A 581 21.79 21.57 -49.12
C LEU A 581 20.28 21.77 -49.30
N SER A 582 19.86 22.96 -49.74
CA SER A 582 18.48 23.17 -50.19
C SER A 582 18.43 24.09 -51.42
N ASN A 583 18.44 23.43 -52.58
CA ASN A 583 17.78 23.79 -53.84
C ASN A 583 18.48 24.65 -54.93
N PRO A 584 18.15 24.38 -56.22
CA PRO A 584 19.10 24.36 -57.33
C PRO A 584 18.86 25.46 -58.39
N SER A 585 19.64 25.38 -59.48
CA SER A 585 19.43 25.96 -60.84
C SER A 585 20.35 27.17 -61.18
N PRO A 586 20.60 27.49 -62.47
CA PRO A 586 21.03 26.68 -63.63
C PRO A 586 22.20 27.33 -64.43
N ILE A 587 22.56 26.73 -65.58
CA ILE A 587 23.38 27.29 -66.70
C ILE A 587 24.90 27.19 -66.45
N GLY A 588 25.76 26.61 -67.29
CA GLY A 588 25.67 26.06 -68.64
C GLY A 588 27.09 25.97 -69.23
N MET A 589 27.19 25.32 -70.39
CA MET A 589 28.26 25.39 -71.41
C MET A 589 29.26 24.23 -71.63
N LYS A 590 29.40 23.97 -72.95
CA LYS A 590 30.41 23.26 -73.77
C LYS A 590 30.14 21.78 -73.99
N SER A 591 30.21 21.21 -75.19
CA SER A 591 30.42 21.62 -76.60
C SER A 591 30.09 20.35 -77.43
N THR A 592 29.60 20.33 -78.67
CA THR A 592 30.38 20.44 -79.92
C THR A 592 29.46 20.16 -81.15
N THR A 593 29.77 20.79 -82.29
CA THR A 593 29.54 20.31 -83.69
C THR A 593 28.31 20.78 -84.49
N LEU A 594 28.48 21.91 -85.19
CA LEU A 594 28.27 22.22 -86.64
C LEU A 594 27.03 21.69 -87.43
N MET A 595 26.20 22.66 -87.91
CA MET A 595 25.53 22.86 -89.24
C MET A 595 24.66 21.71 -89.85
N PRO A 596 23.69 21.92 -90.80
CA PRO A 596 23.39 23.11 -91.64
C PRO A 596 21.89 23.48 -91.86
N GLN A 597 21.67 24.75 -92.21
CA GLN A 597 20.42 25.52 -92.20
C GLN A 597 19.58 25.46 -93.51
N VAL A 598 19.41 24.29 -94.14
CA VAL A 598 18.66 24.18 -95.43
C VAL A 598 17.48 23.18 -95.39
N VAL A 599 17.37 22.33 -94.36
CA VAL A 599 16.28 21.35 -94.22
C VAL A 599 15.00 21.94 -93.58
N LEU A 600 15.15 23.05 -92.83
CA LEU A 600 14.10 23.58 -91.95
C LEU A 600 12.90 24.23 -92.68
N ARG A 601 13.06 24.66 -93.95
CA ARG A 601 11.97 25.31 -94.72
C ARG A 601 11.01 24.30 -95.39
N GLN A 602 11.47 23.10 -95.72
CA GLN A 602 10.61 22.04 -96.26
C GLN A 602 9.86 21.28 -95.16
N GLU A 603 10.48 21.12 -94.00
CA GLU A 603 9.88 20.46 -92.83
C GLU A 603 8.72 21.25 -92.21
N LEU A 604 8.80 22.58 -92.23
CA LEU A 604 7.73 23.48 -91.76
C LEU A 604 6.44 23.36 -92.62
N LYS A 605 6.57 23.16 -93.94
CA LYS A 605 5.42 22.97 -94.83
C LYS A 605 4.78 21.59 -94.62
N HIS A 606 5.59 20.56 -94.39
CA HIS A 606 5.11 19.20 -94.11
C HIS A 606 4.44 19.08 -92.73
N ARG A 607 4.97 19.76 -91.70
CA ARG A 607 4.36 19.83 -90.37
C ARG A 607 3.02 20.57 -90.37
N ARG A 608 2.85 21.59 -91.20
CA ARG A 608 1.58 22.34 -91.31
C ARG A 608 0.46 21.50 -91.92
N THR A 609 0.75 20.72 -92.97
CA THR A 609 -0.23 19.80 -93.58
C THR A 609 -0.57 18.64 -92.63
N ARG A 610 0.42 18.10 -91.91
CA ARG A 610 0.22 17.05 -90.90
C ARG A 610 -0.60 17.55 -89.70
N ALA A 611 -0.42 18.80 -89.28
CA ALA A 611 -1.21 19.42 -88.22
C ALA A 611 -2.69 19.61 -88.62
N LEU A 612 -2.95 20.06 -89.86
CA LEU A 612 -4.32 20.20 -90.38
C LEU A 612 -5.01 18.84 -90.56
N SER A 613 -4.28 17.81 -90.99
CA SER A 613 -4.80 16.44 -91.05
C SER A 613 -5.16 15.90 -89.65
N LYS A 614 -4.29 16.13 -88.66
CA LYS A 614 -4.57 15.74 -87.26
C LYS A 614 -5.78 16.47 -86.67
N MET A 615 -5.95 17.76 -86.95
CA MET A 615 -7.13 18.48 -86.48
C MET A 615 -8.42 17.95 -87.10
N LYS A 616 -8.38 17.54 -88.37
CA LYS A 616 -9.55 16.95 -89.05
C LYS A 616 -9.88 15.56 -88.52
N GLU A 617 -8.86 14.77 -88.19
CA GLU A 617 -9.00 13.47 -87.53
C GLU A 617 -9.57 13.63 -86.10
N GLN A 618 -9.05 14.59 -85.33
CA GLN A 618 -9.56 14.92 -83.99
C GLN A 618 -11.00 15.44 -84.00
N ALA A 619 -11.40 16.19 -85.03
CA ALA A 619 -12.79 16.65 -85.17
C ALA A 619 -13.75 15.46 -85.42
N ASN A 620 -13.35 14.51 -86.26
CA ASN A 620 -14.13 13.29 -86.51
C ASN A 620 -14.16 12.38 -85.27
N GLU A 621 -13.06 12.26 -84.52
CA GLU A 621 -13.04 11.54 -83.24
C GLU A 621 -13.99 12.17 -82.22
N HIS A 622 -14.03 13.50 -82.15
CA HIS A 622 -14.95 14.22 -81.27
C HIS A 622 -16.42 13.96 -81.64
N GLU A 623 -16.76 13.97 -82.93
CA GLU A 623 -18.11 13.64 -83.41
C GLU A 623 -18.52 12.21 -83.04
N GLN A 624 -17.60 11.24 -83.19
CA GLN A 624 -17.83 9.85 -82.77
C GLN A 624 -17.98 9.70 -81.25
N ILE A 625 -17.28 10.50 -80.45
CA ILE A 625 -17.40 10.48 -78.99
C ILE A 625 -18.77 11.04 -78.58
N GLU A 626 -19.21 12.14 -79.17
CA GLU A 626 -20.54 12.71 -78.90
C GLU A 626 -21.65 11.74 -79.27
N GLU A 627 -21.55 11.04 -80.41
CA GLU A 627 -22.51 10.02 -80.79
C GLU A 627 -22.52 8.83 -79.83
N LYS A 628 -21.34 8.37 -79.37
CA LYS A 628 -21.22 7.34 -78.33
C LYS A 628 -21.81 7.79 -77.00
N ASN A 629 -21.60 9.04 -76.60
CA ASN A 629 -22.18 9.60 -75.37
C ASN A 629 -23.70 9.64 -75.46
N PHE A 630 -24.26 10.07 -76.60
CA PHE A 630 -25.70 10.08 -76.83
C PHE A 630 -26.30 8.66 -76.80
N GLN A 631 -25.68 7.69 -77.47
CA GLN A 631 -26.12 6.29 -77.42
C GLN A 631 -26.02 5.71 -76.01
N THR A 632 -24.99 6.07 -75.25
CA THR A 632 -24.83 5.66 -73.85
C THR A 632 -25.91 6.29 -72.96
N GLY A 633 -26.26 7.56 -73.18
CA GLY A 633 -27.37 8.22 -72.49
C GLY A 633 -28.72 7.56 -72.76
N LYS A 634 -28.99 7.14 -74.01
CA LYS A 634 -30.19 6.34 -74.34
C LYS A 634 -30.20 4.99 -73.61
N LYS A 635 -29.08 4.26 -73.61
CA LYS A 635 -28.95 2.99 -72.88
C LYS A 635 -29.17 3.17 -71.38
N LEU A 636 -28.63 4.24 -70.78
CA LEU A 636 -28.85 4.58 -69.38
C LEU A 636 -30.33 4.82 -69.08
N THR A 637 -31.03 5.53 -69.96
CA THR A 637 -32.47 5.77 -69.81
C THR A 637 -33.26 4.47 -69.81
N THR A 638 -32.93 3.52 -70.71
CA THR A 638 -33.54 2.18 -70.73
C THR A 638 -33.24 1.41 -69.44
N VAL A 639 -32.00 1.44 -68.94
CA VAL A 639 -31.63 0.79 -67.67
C VAL A 639 -32.40 1.38 -66.50
N LEU A 640 -32.59 2.70 -66.44
CA LEU A 640 -33.38 3.35 -65.40
C LEU A 640 -34.85 2.94 -65.44
N GLN A 641 -35.43 2.79 -66.63
CA GLN A 641 -36.80 2.29 -66.79
C GLN A 641 -36.94 0.83 -66.34
N GLU A 642 -35.99 -0.03 -66.70
CA GLU A 642 -35.98 -1.44 -66.27
C GLU A 642 -35.74 -1.56 -64.76
N ASN A 643 -34.84 -0.77 -64.18
CA ASN A 643 -34.66 -0.69 -62.73
C ASN A 643 -35.95 -0.27 -62.03
N GLY A 644 -36.69 0.70 -62.58
CA GLY A 644 -38.00 1.09 -62.06
C GLY A 644 -39.03 -0.04 -62.10
N LYS A 645 -39.03 -0.87 -63.15
CA LYS A 645 -39.88 -2.08 -63.23
C LYS A 645 -39.46 -3.13 -62.20
N LEU A 646 -38.15 -3.35 -62.05
CA LEU A 646 -37.61 -4.27 -61.06
C LEU A 646 -37.97 -3.84 -59.63
N THR A 647 -37.83 -2.55 -59.29
CA THR A 647 -38.24 -2.04 -57.98
C THR A 647 -39.74 -2.26 -57.72
N LYS A 648 -40.59 -2.07 -58.73
CA LYS A 648 -42.03 -2.39 -58.61
C LYS A 648 -42.28 -3.89 -58.44
N GLY A 649 -41.52 -4.73 -59.14
CA GLY A 649 -41.57 -6.19 -58.99
C GLY A 649 -41.14 -6.65 -57.60
N ILE A 650 -40.04 -6.12 -57.08
CA ILE A 650 -39.55 -6.39 -55.71
C ILE A 650 -40.62 -6.04 -54.69
N LYS A 651 -41.22 -4.85 -54.76
CA LYS A 651 -42.29 -4.45 -53.83
C LYS A 651 -43.52 -5.38 -53.88
N ARG A 652 -43.85 -5.92 -55.06
CA ARG A 652 -44.95 -6.88 -55.21
C ARG A 652 -44.60 -8.22 -54.56
N LEU A 653 -43.40 -8.73 -54.81
CA LEU A 653 -42.92 -9.98 -54.20
C LEU A 653 -42.77 -9.87 -52.69
N GLU A 654 -42.32 -8.72 -52.17
CA GLU A 654 -42.29 -8.46 -50.73
C GLU A 654 -43.69 -8.54 -50.10
N ALA A 655 -44.70 -7.94 -50.74
CA ALA A 655 -46.08 -8.03 -50.28
C ALA A 655 -46.63 -9.48 -50.34
N GLU A 656 -46.29 -10.22 -51.38
CA GLU A 656 -46.65 -11.63 -51.53
C GLU A 656 -45.98 -12.51 -50.47
N CYS A 657 -44.69 -12.31 -50.19
CA CYS A 657 -43.98 -12.98 -49.11
C CYS A 657 -44.63 -12.72 -47.75
N ILE A 658 -45.03 -11.46 -47.47
CA ILE A 658 -45.75 -11.13 -46.22
C ILE A 658 -47.08 -11.91 -46.14
N SER A 659 -47.83 -11.97 -47.25
CA SER A 659 -49.08 -12.74 -47.32
C SER A 659 -48.86 -14.25 -47.12
N LEU A 660 -47.82 -14.81 -47.73
CA LEU A 660 -47.46 -16.23 -47.59
C LEU A 660 -47.03 -16.57 -46.16
N VAL A 661 -46.27 -15.69 -45.50
CA VAL A 661 -45.90 -15.86 -44.08
C VAL A 661 -47.15 -15.86 -43.20
N GLN A 662 -48.10 -14.95 -43.44
CA GLN A 662 -49.36 -14.95 -42.71
C GLN A 662 -50.15 -16.25 -42.93
N GLN A 663 -50.23 -16.73 -44.17
CA GLN A 663 -50.90 -17.98 -44.49
C GLN A 663 -50.19 -19.20 -43.86
N ASN A 664 -48.86 -19.21 -43.83
CA ASN A 664 -48.09 -20.27 -43.20
C ASN A 664 -48.31 -20.31 -41.68
N ASN A 665 -48.41 -19.15 -41.03
CA ASN A 665 -48.75 -19.07 -39.61
C ASN A 665 -50.15 -19.65 -39.34
N ILE A 666 -51.14 -19.30 -40.18
CA ILE A 666 -52.49 -19.87 -40.07
C ILE A 666 -52.45 -21.39 -40.25
N ASN A 667 -51.74 -21.88 -41.27
CA ASN A 667 -51.60 -23.31 -41.51
C ASN A 667 -50.90 -24.04 -40.35
N SER A 668 -49.85 -23.46 -39.77
CA SER A 668 -49.15 -24.02 -38.61
C SER A 668 -50.07 -24.11 -37.39
N THR A 669 -50.88 -23.07 -37.13
CA THR A 669 -51.88 -23.12 -36.04
C THR A 669 -52.95 -24.18 -36.27
N LEU A 670 -53.43 -24.32 -37.51
CA LEU A 670 -54.40 -25.36 -37.88
C LEU A 670 -53.80 -26.76 -37.74
N GLN A 671 -52.55 -26.96 -38.18
CA GLN A 671 -51.84 -28.22 -38.02
C GLN A 671 -51.68 -28.61 -36.55
N GLY A 672 -51.36 -27.65 -35.68
CA GLY A 672 -51.35 -27.87 -34.23
C GLY A 672 -52.69 -28.36 -33.71
N SER A 673 -53.79 -27.68 -34.07
CA SER A 673 -55.14 -28.08 -33.64
C SER A 673 -55.56 -29.47 -34.15
N LEU A 674 -55.22 -29.81 -35.40
CA LEU A 674 -55.51 -31.13 -35.99
C LEU A 674 -54.68 -32.23 -35.33
N ASN A 675 -53.44 -31.95 -34.95
CA ASN A 675 -52.58 -32.91 -34.24
C ASN A 675 -53.13 -33.19 -32.83
N ASP A 676 -53.58 -32.17 -32.12
CA ASP A 676 -54.24 -32.33 -30.82
C ASP A 676 -55.52 -33.17 -30.94
N GLU A 677 -56.32 -32.94 -31.99
CA GLU A 677 -57.51 -33.74 -32.27
C GLU A 677 -57.16 -35.19 -32.65
N LEU A 678 -56.12 -35.41 -33.43
CA LEU A 678 -55.63 -36.76 -33.77
C LEU A 678 -55.19 -37.51 -32.51
N ILE A 679 -54.43 -36.87 -31.62
CA ILE A 679 -54.04 -37.45 -30.33
C ILE A 679 -55.29 -37.85 -29.52
N LEU A 680 -56.29 -36.96 -29.45
CA LEU A 680 -57.55 -37.23 -28.76
C LEU A 680 -58.29 -38.44 -29.35
N GLN A 681 -58.37 -38.55 -30.68
CA GLN A 681 -59.00 -39.68 -31.35
C GLN A 681 -58.22 -40.98 -31.17
N ARG A 682 -56.88 -40.92 -31.20
CA ARG A 682 -56.02 -42.08 -30.92
C ARG A 682 -56.27 -42.61 -29.52
N ASP A 683 -56.37 -41.74 -28.52
CA ASP A 683 -56.59 -42.15 -27.14
C ASP A 683 -57.99 -42.77 -26.95
N LYS A 684 -59.02 -42.22 -27.61
CA LYS A 684 -60.35 -42.84 -27.68
C LYS A 684 -60.30 -44.23 -28.31
N LEU A 685 -59.57 -44.40 -29.41
CA LEU A 685 -59.42 -45.69 -30.08
C LEU A 685 -58.71 -46.72 -29.21
N VAL A 686 -57.61 -46.32 -28.53
CA VAL A 686 -56.89 -47.19 -27.60
C VAL A 686 -57.79 -47.65 -26.45
N MET A 687 -58.60 -46.73 -25.90
CA MET A 687 -59.58 -47.06 -24.86
C MET A 687 -60.66 -48.03 -25.38
N GLY A 688 -61.19 -47.78 -26.58
CA GLY A 688 -62.12 -48.68 -27.26
C GLY A 688 -61.54 -50.07 -27.47
N TRP A 689 -60.30 -50.16 -27.96
CA TRP A 689 -59.63 -51.42 -28.23
C TRP A 689 -59.33 -52.21 -26.95
N ARG A 690 -58.94 -51.53 -25.85
CA ARG A 690 -58.80 -52.17 -24.54
C ARG A 690 -60.12 -52.77 -24.06
N LYS A 691 -61.22 -52.04 -24.21
CA LYS A 691 -62.57 -52.51 -23.85
C LYS A 691 -62.96 -53.73 -24.67
N GLU A 692 -62.74 -53.69 -25.99
CA GLU A 692 -63.05 -54.79 -26.89
C GLU A 692 -62.21 -56.04 -26.59
N ARG A 693 -60.91 -55.88 -26.35
CA ARG A 693 -60.03 -56.99 -25.95
C ARG A 693 -60.49 -57.64 -24.64
N SER A 694 -61.00 -56.85 -23.70
CA SER A 694 -61.60 -57.37 -22.46
C SER A 694 -62.87 -58.20 -22.76
N MET A 695 -63.76 -57.70 -23.61
CA MET A 695 -64.97 -58.42 -24.02
C MET A 695 -64.66 -59.70 -24.79
N GLN A 696 -63.63 -59.70 -25.64
CA GLN A 696 -63.19 -60.88 -26.36
C GLN A 696 -62.64 -61.94 -25.41
N LYS A 697 -61.86 -61.53 -24.40
CA LYS A 697 -61.36 -62.45 -23.37
C LYS A 697 -62.50 -63.10 -22.60
N GLU A 698 -63.51 -62.33 -22.19
CA GLU A 698 -64.70 -62.86 -21.52
C GLU A 698 -65.50 -63.82 -22.41
N SER A 699 -65.66 -63.48 -23.69
CA SER A 699 -66.37 -64.33 -24.66
C SER A 699 -65.60 -65.63 -24.92
N SER A 700 -64.28 -65.56 -25.11
CA SER A 700 -63.44 -66.75 -25.28
C SER A 700 -63.46 -67.68 -24.07
N GLY A 701 -63.58 -67.13 -22.85
CA GLY A 701 -63.74 -67.91 -21.63
C GLY A 701 -65.07 -68.66 -21.60
N ARG A 702 -66.16 -68.00 -22.02
CA ARG A 702 -67.48 -68.64 -22.20
C ARG A 702 -67.44 -69.73 -23.28
N ASP A 703 -66.78 -69.47 -24.40
CA ASP A 703 -66.66 -70.43 -25.49
C ASP A 703 -65.84 -71.66 -25.08
N HIS A 704 -64.78 -71.50 -24.27
CA HIS A 704 -64.02 -72.64 -23.74
C HIS A 704 -64.90 -73.53 -22.85
N ILE A 705 -65.73 -72.95 -21.98
CA ILE A 705 -66.67 -73.71 -21.16
C ILE A 705 -67.66 -74.48 -22.04
N LEU A 706 -68.19 -73.85 -23.08
CA LEU A 706 -69.09 -74.51 -24.04
C LEU A 706 -68.40 -75.65 -24.79
N LEU A 707 -67.14 -75.47 -25.20
CA LEU A 707 -66.36 -76.49 -25.87
C LEU A 707 -66.06 -77.69 -24.96
N ASP A 708 -65.79 -77.46 -23.68
CA ASP A 708 -65.64 -78.51 -22.69
C ASP A 708 -66.94 -79.32 -22.53
N ASP A 709 -68.09 -78.64 -22.44
CA ASP A 709 -69.41 -79.28 -22.39
C ASP A 709 -69.71 -80.12 -23.65
N ILE A 710 -69.40 -79.60 -24.85
CA ILE A 710 -69.54 -80.32 -26.12
C ILE A 710 -68.62 -81.53 -26.15
N THR A 711 -67.39 -81.39 -25.67
CA THR A 711 -66.39 -82.48 -25.64
C THR A 711 -66.85 -83.59 -24.70
N ASP A 712 -67.42 -83.24 -23.55
CA ASP A 712 -68.00 -84.21 -22.62
C ASP A 712 -69.24 -84.90 -23.19
N LEU A 713 -70.10 -84.16 -23.92
CA LEU A 713 -71.23 -84.73 -24.63
C LEU A 713 -70.78 -85.72 -25.71
N LYS A 714 -69.72 -85.38 -26.47
CA LYS A 714 -69.11 -86.26 -27.46
C LYS A 714 -68.61 -87.55 -26.81
N LYS A 715 -67.82 -87.46 -25.73
CA LYS A 715 -67.36 -88.64 -24.97
C LYS A 715 -68.51 -89.53 -24.48
N ARG A 716 -69.62 -88.94 -24.02
CA ARG A 716 -70.82 -89.70 -23.62
C ARG A 716 -71.51 -90.37 -24.81
N THR A 717 -71.49 -89.72 -25.97
CA THR A 717 -72.06 -90.23 -27.22
C THR A 717 -71.21 -91.39 -27.76
N ASP A 718 -69.89 -91.25 -27.81
CA ASP A 718 -68.96 -92.31 -28.22
C ASP A 718 -69.11 -93.56 -27.32
N LYS A 719 -69.25 -93.36 -25.99
CA LYS A 719 -69.53 -94.46 -25.05
C LYS A 719 -70.88 -95.14 -25.31
N ARG A 720 -71.90 -94.39 -25.73
CA ARG A 720 -73.21 -94.95 -26.11
C ARG A 720 -73.12 -95.71 -27.42
N GLU A 721 -72.42 -95.17 -28.40
CA GLU A 721 -72.18 -95.81 -29.69
C GLU A 721 -71.44 -97.16 -29.51
N GLN A 722 -70.39 -97.20 -28.69
CA GLN A 722 -69.70 -98.44 -28.35
C GLN A 722 -70.64 -99.47 -27.72
N LYS A 723 -71.50 -99.06 -26.77
CA LYS A 723 -72.51 -99.98 -26.19
C LYS A 723 -73.50 -100.50 -27.22
N ILE A 724 -73.91 -99.67 -28.17
CA ILE A 724 -74.82 -100.09 -29.25
C ILE A 724 -74.10 -101.07 -30.18
N ALA A 725 -72.83 -100.82 -30.52
CA ALA A 725 -72.01 -101.75 -31.29
C ALA A 725 -71.90 -103.12 -30.58
N ASP A 726 -71.60 -103.13 -29.27
CA ASP A 726 -71.52 -104.36 -28.47
C ASP A 726 -72.87 -105.13 -28.44
N ILE A 727 -74.00 -104.42 -28.34
CA ILE A 727 -75.34 -105.04 -28.41
C ILE A 727 -75.61 -105.60 -29.80
N THR A 728 -75.24 -104.86 -30.85
CA THR A 728 -75.45 -105.26 -32.24
C THR A 728 -74.63 -106.50 -32.59
N GLU A 729 -73.38 -106.58 -32.11
CA GLU A 729 -72.53 -107.76 -32.25
C GLU A 729 -73.14 -108.99 -31.55
N LYS A 730 -73.64 -108.83 -30.32
CA LYS A 730 -74.36 -109.92 -29.63
C LYS A 730 -75.58 -110.38 -30.41
N LEU A 731 -76.37 -109.44 -30.93
CA LEU A 731 -77.59 -109.74 -31.69
C LEU A 731 -77.26 -110.42 -33.04
N HIS A 732 -76.17 -110.01 -33.69
CA HIS A 732 -75.65 -110.67 -34.88
C HIS A 732 -75.24 -112.11 -34.58
N ASN A 733 -74.52 -112.35 -33.48
CA ASN A 733 -74.12 -113.70 -33.06
C ASN A 733 -75.34 -114.59 -32.78
N GLU A 734 -76.38 -114.08 -32.10
CA GLU A 734 -77.64 -114.82 -31.88
C GLU A 734 -78.37 -115.12 -33.21
N LEU A 735 -78.39 -114.17 -34.15
CA LEU A 735 -78.98 -114.39 -35.48
C LEU A 735 -78.20 -115.42 -36.31
N VAL A 736 -76.87 -115.49 -36.17
CA VAL A 736 -76.04 -116.53 -36.80
C VAL A 736 -76.38 -117.91 -36.21
N VAL A 737 -76.56 -118.00 -34.90
CA VAL A 737 -77.00 -119.25 -34.23
C VAL A 737 -78.41 -119.66 -34.69
N LEU A 738 -79.35 -118.70 -34.82
CA LEU A 738 -80.69 -118.96 -35.35
C LEU A 738 -80.65 -119.41 -36.83
N GLY A 739 -79.76 -118.81 -37.63
CA GLY A 739 -79.53 -119.21 -39.02
C GLY A 739 -79.02 -120.65 -39.13
N GLN A 740 -78.08 -121.05 -38.26
CA GLN A 740 -77.62 -122.43 -38.18
C GLN A 740 -78.75 -123.38 -37.76
N PHE A 741 -79.56 -123.01 -36.76
CA PHE A 741 -80.72 -123.80 -36.34
C PHE A 741 -81.77 -123.99 -37.45
N LEU A 742 -82.11 -122.93 -38.18
CA LEU A 742 -83.07 -123.00 -39.31
C LEU A 742 -82.54 -123.86 -40.47
N THR A 743 -81.22 -123.88 -40.68
CA THR A 743 -80.57 -124.73 -41.69
C THR A 743 -80.62 -126.21 -41.28
N ASP A 744 -80.44 -126.52 -39.99
CA ASP A 744 -80.59 -127.88 -39.45
C ASP A 744 -82.05 -128.39 -39.49
N VAL A 745 -83.04 -127.49 -39.32
CA VAL A 745 -84.47 -127.81 -39.44
C VAL A 745 -84.87 -128.07 -40.90
N ALA A 746 -84.23 -127.41 -41.88
CA ALA A 746 -84.50 -127.60 -43.30
C ALA A 746 -84.08 -129.00 -43.82
N GLN A 747 -83.17 -129.71 -43.15
CA GLN A 747 -82.67 -131.04 -43.58
C GLN A 747 -83.60 -132.23 -43.25
N ARG A 748 -84.79 -132.04 -42.65
CA ARG A 748 -85.65 -133.14 -42.12
C ARG A 748 -87.11 -133.22 -42.65
N ARG A 749 -87.45 -132.71 -43.85
CA ARG A 749 -88.84 -132.84 -44.40
C ARG A 749 -88.95 -133.55 -45.78
N PRO A 750 -89.84 -134.57 -45.96
CA PRO A 750 -90.05 -135.30 -47.22
C PRO A 750 -91.09 -134.70 -48.19
N GLN A 751 -91.00 -135.12 -49.45
CA GLN A 751 -91.54 -134.54 -50.69
C GLN A 751 -93.04 -134.79 -50.97
N ASN A 752 -93.75 -133.77 -51.49
CA ASN A 752 -94.76 -133.89 -52.54
C ASN A 752 -95.27 -132.50 -53.02
N THR A 753 -94.93 -132.16 -54.26
CA THR A 753 -95.54 -131.23 -55.26
C THR A 753 -94.43 -130.51 -56.01
N SER A 754 -94.25 -130.90 -57.27
CA SER A 754 -93.30 -130.36 -58.22
C SER A 754 -93.96 -129.27 -59.05
N HIS A 755 -93.23 -128.19 -59.33
CA HIS A 755 -93.07 -127.61 -60.68
C HIS A 755 -92.03 -126.49 -60.66
N GLY A 756 -91.06 -126.55 -61.57
CA GLY A 756 -90.32 -125.38 -62.07
C GLY A 756 -88.86 -125.24 -61.68
N SER A 757 -87.97 -126.00 -62.33
CA SER A 757 -86.53 -125.71 -62.40
C SER A 757 -86.24 -124.74 -63.55
N LYS A 758 -85.55 -123.61 -63.28
CA LYS A 758 -84.59 -122.95 -64.18
C LYS A 758 -83.70 -121.97 -63.39
N SER A 759 -82.48 -121.82 -63.89
CA SER A 759 -81.22 -121.52 -63.20
C SER A 759 -80.93 -120.05 -62.83
N PHE A 760 -80.23 -119.90 -61.69
CA PHE A 760 -79.28 -118.86 -61.27
C PHE A 760 -78.97 -117.68 -62.21
N THR A 761 -79.21 -116.44 -61.74
CA THR A 761 -78.18 -115.43 -61.40
C THR A 761 -78.81 -114.12 -60.88
N ASP A 762 -78.33 -113.73 -59.70
CA ASP A 762 -78.29 -112.44 -58.98
C ASP A 762 -79.49 -111.46 -58.87
N PRO A 763 -79.83 -111.04 -57.63
CA PRO A 763 -80.83 -110.03 -57.35
C PRO A 763 -80.27 -108.60 -57.41
N ARG A 764 -81.04 -107.70 -58.02
CA ARG A 764 -80.94 -106.24 -57.87
C ARG A 764 -82.17 -105.77 -57.08
N PRO A 765 -82.15 -104.61 -56.40
CA PRO A 765 -81.53 -104.34 -55.11
C PRO A 765 -82.55 -103.80 -54.07
N PRO A 766 -82.26 -103.79 -52.75
CA PRO A 766 -83.00 -102.94 -51.82
C PRO A 766 -82.56 -101.47 -51.98
N THR A 767 -83.47 -100.65 -52.47
CA THR A 767 -83.31 -99.26 -52.90
C THR A 767 -83.13 -98.25 -51.75
N VAL A 768 -82.49 -98.61 -50.65
CA VAL A 768 -82.41 -97.74 -49.45
C VAL A 768 -80.98 -97.51 -48.93
N LEU A 769 -79.99 -98.34 -49.30
CA LEU A 769 -78.62 -98.22 -48.76
C LEU A 769 -77.67 -97.33 -49.59
N LYS A 770 -78.03 -96.97 -50.84
CA LYS A 770 -77.18 -96.12 -51.70
C LYS A 770 -77.37 -94.62 -51.43
N ASN A 771 -78.57 -94.19 -51.05
CA ASN A 771 -78.85 -92.78 -50.75
C ASN A 771 -78.35 -92.33 -49.36
N TYR A 772 -78.10 -93.26 -48.43
CA TYR A 772 -77.53 -92.95 -47.12
C TYR A 772 -76.00 -92.76 -47.19
N LEU A 773 -75.31 -93.52 -48.05
CA LEU A 773 -73.85 -93.45 -48.19
C LEU A 773 -73.37 -92.35 -49.17
N GLU A 774 -74.24 -91.84 -50.07
CA GLU A 774 -73.96 -90.66 -50.90
C GLU A 774 -74.30 -89.33 -50.20
N SER A 775 -75.15 -89.32 -49.17
CA SER A 775 -75.47 -88.12 -48.37
C SER A 775 -74.38 -87.71 -47.37
N CYS A 776 -73.40 -88.58 -47.08
CA CYS A 776 -72.29 -88.29 -46.18
C CYS A 776 -71.04 -87.71 -46.88
N ARG A 777 -71.05 -87.53 -48.21
CA ARG A 777 -69.92 -86.97 -48.99
C ARG A 777 -70.13 -85.55 -49.51
N THR A 778 -71.27 -84.91 -49.27
CA THR A 778 -71.62 -83.58 -49.81
C THR A 778 -71.87 -82.49 -48.75
N LEU A 779 -71.37 -82.67 -47.53
CA LEU A 779 -71.37 -81.63 -46.47
C LEU A 779 -69.98 -80.99 -46.24
N SER A 780 -69.27 -80.74 -47.34
CA SER A 780 -68.06 -79.91 -47.38
C SER A 780 -68.19 -79.05 -48.62
N LEU A 781 -68.21 -77.71 -48.43
CA LEU A 781 -68.31 -76.64 -49.44
C LEU A 781 -69.74 -76.14 -49.69
N HIS A 782 -70.26 -75.32 -48.76
CA HIS A 782 -71.08 -74.15 -49.09
C HIS A 782 -70.62 -72.97 -48.22
N SER A 783 -69.80 -72.11 -48.82
CA SER A 783 -69.53 -70.75 -48.35
C SER A 783 -70.32 -69.81 -49.25
N PRO A 784 -71.29 -69.04 -48.76
CA PRO A 784 -71.87 -67.94 -49.50
C PRO A 784 -71.24 -66.60 -49.08
N HIS A 785 -70.66 -65.95 -50.09
CA HIS A 785 -70.48 -64.51 -50.27
C HIS A 785 -70.89 -63.57 -49.13
N SER A 786 -69.91 -62.80 -48.66
CA SER A 786 -70.08 -61.36 -48.38
C SER A 786 -68.71 -60.69 -48.34
N THR A 787 -68.36 -59.95 -49.39
CA THR A 787 -67.38 -58.86 -49.24
C THR A 787 -67.78 -57.68 -50.09
N PHE A 788 -68.25 -56.70 -49.33
CA PHE A 788 -68.47 -55.30 -49.61
C PHE A 788 -67.50 -54.63 -50.58
N GLN A 789 -68.07 -53.69 -51.33
CA GLN A 789 -67.42 -52.59 -52.01
C GLN A 789 -66.59 -51.75 -51.02
N GLU A 790 -65.31 -51.51 -51.32
CA GLU A 790 -64.62 -50.30 -50.87
C GLU A 790 -64.74 -49.26 -51.97
N ASN A 791 -65.63 -48.29 -51.75
CA ASN A 791 -65.51 -46.99 -52.38
C ASN A 791 -64.35 -46.25 -51.69
N ALA A 792 -63.27 -46.04 -52.41
CA ALA A 792 -62.39 -44.91 -52.19
C ALA A 792 -63.16 -43.64 -52.60
N GLY A 793 -63.34 -42.73 -51.65
CA GLY A 793 -63.79 -41.36 -51.89
C GLY A 793 -62.81 -40.42 -51.20
N ASP A 794 -62.32 -39.46 -51.99
CA ASP A 794 -61.52 -38.30 -51.58
C ASP A 794 -62.13 -37.51 -50.42
#